data_AF-A0A8A4ZCN3-F1
#
_entry.id   AF-A0A8A4ZCN3-F1
#
_cell.length_a   1.000
_cell.length_b   1.000
_cell.length_c   1.000
_cell.angle_alpha   90.00
_cell.angle_beta   90.00
_cell.angle_gamma   90.00
#
_symmetry.space_group_name_H-M   'P 1'
#
loop_
_entity.id
_entity.type
_entity.pdbx_description
1 polymer ?
#
loop_
_entity_poly.entity_id
_entity_poly.type
_entity_poly.pdbx_seq_one_letter_code
_entity_poly.pdbx_strand_id
1 'polypeptide(L)'
;MTKPLSVLVLTPSIGGHYFGEFLTGLRREVTAAGGRLVVVQTLEPGTHSDEVGTPGSFAIPVGWAHVDGAVSITSAVRGSYLRALRDGGTPVVLVSTRLPDFEAPLAIPDNELGTNAAVEHLIGHGHTRIGFVGNLAQHDVRRRLAAYRRTLAEHGLAVDPDLLFGAPDNAQTGGARAARDVLAASPRPTALMVATDRNAVGLMRALTEAGLRMPEDLAVVGFDNTEAAVFSAPTLSSVDQRFDEVGALAGRLVLAQIRGEDVPNTTHSPTAVSLALRESCGCAGDSLTTRFTEAGRATEGPQAPPLLDQLHEALANALSAPARLGGTSDATESAIRAVVRSTELAVAARDAATGEQIRSLTASLRRLAPRPDVLRQVTGAVIAYLQRSPSERDGTDAGATTDTGAARLEAELWQLQAGAFLRQAEHGETAIEEQYVVDAGLLDAARANPRHLGWLEGTHVRAGVLALWDEDSPASGVLRVVGRYDPAGNQPDLVGTTMTVQDFPPAALVDAAAAASEHSLCIVLPVHTREHEWGMLCVVGEIDTTSARETYYHWAALLCGALEAEHLQAAVRVSEKRYALVARATNDGLWEWELGTRSLYVSDRCVLLVGFEPGLPHTDLDEWRARVHPDDCAELGEHIGAVVRGEQETTESEFRFEFPDGSYHWMLCRALGVRAADDGPATDVTGRAPESPTDGPVRRLVGSLADIDERRSLEDQLRESALHDALTTLPNRRLFLERLEHALDMWRRSQTPFAVLFLDLDGFKLVNDSLGHQIGDRLLHEVGARIKEQLRTVDTGSRFGGDEFAILLHDVQGADVLTVARRVQAGLARVIDLDGHELAVQASLGVATSAIGYASAEAILRDADTAMYHAKATERGSIAFFDAEMNAQAVHQLSLQAEIRRAYGAGQFEVHYQPIVDLVSGRTEWFEALVRWRHPERGLLLPADFLPLVEDMGLSVQLGYQIVDAVCDQLAEWGTGVAGVAVNLSTREFWHEPLLTELLERLTRHGLDPGRLTLQVTEGVLMDRPEAALRHMRALHDAGLRLAIDNFGTGHSSLETLHRFPVDSFTIDRSWIHGLGASATDRTENLVRATVAIGTALGLNVVASGIETAEQLAVLQELGCAAGQGFWFAPAVPPDRALSYYGRSPRTVAGMEHR
;
A
#
# COMPACT_ATOMS: atom_id res chain seq x y z
N MET A 1 41.73 16.71 24.34
CA MET A 1 40.62 15.77 24.21
C MET A 1 40.76 15.12 22.84
N THR A 2 40.91 13.79 22.79
CA THR A 2 41.02 13.04 21.53
C THR A 2 39.70 13.18 20.76
N LYS A 3 39.77 13.48 19.46
CA LYS A 3 38.59 13.56 18.58
C LYS A 3 37.80 12.24 18.71
N PRO A 4 36.49 12.28 18.98
CA PRO A 4 35.68 11.06 19.07
C PRO A 4 35.67 10.36 17.71
N LEU A 5 35.90 9.05 17.73
CA LEU A 5 35.99 8.20 16.54
C LEU A 5 34.66 8.23 15.78
N SER A 6 34.70 8.25 14.46
CA SER A 6 33.50 8.24 13.61
C SER A 6 33.57 7.14 12.56
N VAL A 7 32.52 6.35 12.45
CA VAL A 7 32.38 5.31 11.42
C VAL A 7 31.32 5.74 10.40
N LEU A 8 31.72 5.76 9.13
CA LEU A 8 30.80 5.95 7.99
C LEU A 8 30.11 4.62 7.69
N VAL A 9 28.79 4.65 7.53
CA VAL A 9 28.03 3.48 7.06
C VAL A 9 27.40 3.83 5.72
N LEU A 10 27.74 3.04 4.70
CA LEU A 10 27.15 3.15 3.37
C LEU A 10 26.15 2.01 3.23
N THR A 11 24.87 2.36 3.12
CA THR A 11 23.79 1.36 3.06
C THR A 11 22.76 1.74 2.00
N PRO A 12 22.17 0.79 1.26
CA PRO A 12 21.07 1.10 0.34
C PRO A 12 19.81 1.52 1.10
N SER A 13 19.51 0.83 2.21
CA SER A 13 18.34 1.10 3.04
C SER A 13 18.70 1.13 4.52
N ILE A 14 17.87 1.79 5.31
CA ILE A 14 18.04 1.94 6.76
C ILE A 14 16.90 1.26 7.54
N GLY A 15 15.83 0.85 6.87
CA GLY A 15 14.68 0.16 7.46
C GLY A 15 14.66 -1.34 7.15
N GLY A 16 13.68 -2.05 7.71
CA GLY A 16 13.49 -3.47 7.52
C GLY A 16 14.35 -4.36 8.42
N HIS A 17 13.96 -5.63 8.50
CA HIS A 17 14.54 -6.60 9.42
C HIS A 17 16.06 -6.77 9.26
N TYR A 18 16.57 -6.80 8.02
CA TYR A 18 18.00 -6.97 7.76
C TYR A 18 18.83 -5.73 8.12
N PHE A 19 18.54 -4.57 7.49
CA PHE A 19 19.35 -3.37 7.65
C PHE A 19 19.20 -2.76 9.05
N GLY A 20 17.98 -2.76 9.60
CA GLY A 20 17.70 -2.22 10.93
C GLY A 20 18.44 -2.98 12.03
N GLU A 21 18.39 -4.32 12.04
CA GLU A 21 19.12 -5.13 13.00
C GLU A 21 20.63 -5.00 12.85
N PHE A 22 21.12 -5.01 11.61
CA PHE A 22 22.53 -4.81 11.31
C PHE A 22 23.04 -3.47 11.88
N LEU A 23 22.35 -2.36 11.59
CA LEU A 23 22.73 -1.04 12.06
C LEU A 23 22.66 -0.95 13.59
N THR A 24 21.68 -1.62 14.21
CA THR A 24 21.57 -1.72 15.67
C THR A 24 22.80 -2.39 16.28
N GLY A 25 23.23 -3.52 15.71
CA GLY A 25 24.41 -4.25 16.15
C GLY A 25 25.71 -3.49 15.95
N LEU A 26 25.86 -2.86 14.78
CA LEU A 26 27.02 -2.02 14.46
C LEU A 26 27.14 -0.84 15.44
N ARG A 27 26.01 -0.17 15.70
CA ARG A 27 25.95 0.94 16.65
C ARG A 27 26.30 0.53 18.06
N ARG A 28 25.78 -0.60 18.53
CA ARG A 28 26.12 -1.17 19.85
C ARG A 28 27.63 -1.27 20.05
N GLU A 29 28.36 -1.80 19.07
CA GLU A 29 29.82 -1.96 19.15
C GLU A 29 30.59 -0.64 19.01
N VAL A 30 30.22 0.21 18.06
CA VAL A 30 30.90 1.49 17.83
C VAL A 30 30.71 2.44 19.02
N THR A 31 29.49 2.53 19.56
CA THR A 31 29.20 3.34 20.75
C THR A 31 29.88 2.78 22.00
N ALA A 32 29.97 1.45 22.16
CA ALA A 32 30.72 0.84 23.27
C ALA A 32 32.21 1.21 23.25
N ALA A 33 32.77 1.49 22.07
CA ALA A 33 34.14 1.99 21.90
C ALA A 33 34.25 3.53 22.01
N GLY A 34 33.17 4.25 22.35
CA GLY A 34 33.13 5.71 22.41
C GLY A 34 33.10 6.39 21.04
N GLY A 35 32.75 5.66 19.99
CA GLY A 35 32.63 6.16 18.62
C GLY A 35 31.22 6.65 18.25
N ARG A 36 31.12 7.29 17.09
CA ARG A 36 29.92 7.87 16.48
C ARG A 36 29.66 7.23 15.13
N LEU A 37 28.42 7.30 14.65
CA LEU A 37 28.00 6.74 13.36
C LEU A 37 27.37 7.80 12.48
N VAL A 38 27.76 7.81 11.21
CA VAL A 38 27.14 8.58 10.14
C VAL A 38 26.65 7.58 9.11
N VAL A 39 25.34 7.52 8.90
CA VAL A 39 24.72 6.59 7.94
C VAL A 39 24.35 7.37 6.69
N VAL A 40 24.89 6.95 5.55
CA VAL A 40 24.52 7.49 4.24
C VAL A 40 23.65 6.45 3.55
N GLN A 41 22.41 6.82 3.28
CA GLN A 41 21.52 6.01 2.45
C GLN A 41 21.84 6.29 0.98
N THR A 42 22.05 5.23 0.21
CA THR A 42 22.64 5.31 -1.15
C THR A 42 21.69 4.89 -2.27
N LEU A 43 20.51 4.36 -1.93
CA LEU A 43 19.48 4.00 -2.91
C LEU A 43 18.89 5.28 -3.53
N GLU A 44 18.72 5.28 -4.85
CA GLU A 44 18.12 6.40 -5.57
C GLU A 44 16.61 6.43 -5.34
N PRO A 45 15.98 7.61 -5.08
CA PRO A 45 14.53 7.75 -4.95
C PRO A 45 13.74 7.08 -6.08
N GLY A 46 12.83 6.16 -5.71
CA GLY A 46 11.98 5.39 -6.63
C GLY A 46 12.46 3.97 -6.95
N THR A 47 13.66 3.56 -6.51
CA THR A 47 14.14 2.18 -6.63
C THR A 47 13.58 1.29 -5.49
N HIS A 48 13.13 0.07 -5.78
CA HIS A 48 12.63 -0.86 -4.76
C HIS A 48 13.75 -1.68 -4.07
N SER A 49 13.60 -1.92 -2.76
CA SER A 49 14.57 -2.65 -1.93
C SER A 49 14.79 -4.12 -2.33
N ASP A 50 13.88 -4.72 -3.09
CA ASP A 50 14.02 -6.09 -3.61
C ASP A 50 14.94 -6.19 -4.86
N GLU A 51 15.40 -5.06 -5.43
CA GLU A 51 16.26 -4.99 -6.64
C GLU A 51 17.76 -4.76 -6.35
N VAL A 52 18.19 -4.85 -5.09
CA VAL A 52 19.52 -4.44 -4.57
C VAL A 52 20.68 -5.40 -4.97
N GLY A 53 20.63 -5.99 -6.17
CA GLY A 53 21.68 -6.87 -6.71
C GLY A 53 22.83 -6.15 -7.42
N THR A 54 22.64 -4.88 -7.82
CA THR A 54 23.60 -4.13 -8.65
C THR A 54 24.24 -2.99 -7.85
N PRO A 55 25.55 -2.70 -7.98
CA PRO A 55 26.18 -1.56 -7.32
C PRO A 55 25.54 -0.23 -7.67
N GLY A 56 25.09 0.49 -6.66
CA GLY A 56 24.47 1.82 -6.78
C GLY A 56 25.35 2.80 -7.55
N SER A 57 24.72 3.75 -8.26
CA SER A 57 25.40 4.80 -9.01
C SER A 57 26.09 5.84 -8.12
N PHE A 58 25.78 5.84 -6.81
CA PHE A 58 26.22 6.81 -5.83
C PHE A 58 27.73 6.99 -5.82
N ALA A 59 28.17 8.22 -6.15
CA ALA A 59 29.59 8.57 -6.30
C ALA A 59 30.02 9.77 -5.45
N ILE A 60 29.11 10.34 -4.64
CA ILE A 60 29.31 11.61 -3.96
C ILE A 60 30.09 11.38 -2.65
N PRO A 61 31.25 12.03 -2.42
CA PRO A 61 32.13 11.75 -1.28
C PRO A 61 31.62 12.41 0.02
N VAL A 62 30.41 12.05 0.46
CA VAL A 62 29.75 12.59 1.65
C VAL A 62 30.45 12.11 2.93
N GLY A 63 30.78 13.05 3.82
CA GLY A 63 31.26 12.77 5.18
C GLY A 63 32.72 12.34 5.30
N TRP A 64 33.49 12.34 4.20
CA TRP A 64 34.86 11.85 4.17
C TRP A 64 35.83 12.60 5.09
N ALA A 65 35.59 13.89 5.35
CA ALA A 65 36.50 14.70 6.15
C ALA A 65 36.47 14.36 7.66
N HIS A 66 35.46 13.60 8.11
CA HIS A 66 35.17 13.43 9.53
C HIS A 66 35.16 11.98 10.00
N VAL A 67 35.49 11.02 9.13
CA VAL A 67 35.36 9.58 9.40
C VAL A 67 36.73 8.91 9.55
N ASP A 68 36.83 8.01 10.51
CA ASP A 68 38.05 7.27 10.84
C ASP A 68 38.03 5.85 10.24
N GLY A 69 36.84 5.32 9.92
CA GLY A 69 36.64 4.05 9.21
C GLY A 69 35.28 3.99 8.52
N ALA A 70 35.09 3.01 7.64
CA ALA A 70 33.86 2.84 6.89
C ALA A 70 33.38 1.39 6.84
N VAL A 71 32.06 1.21 6.90
CA VAL A 71 31.38 -0.07 6.72
C VAL A 71 30.44 0.09 5.53
N SER A 72 30.60 -0.75 4.51
CA SER A 72 29.75 -0.74 3.31
C SER A 72 28.94 -2.02 3.24
N ILE A 73 27.61 -1.87 3.29
CA ILE A 73 26.66 -2.97 3.20
C ILE A 73 26.29 -3.20 1.75
N THR A 74 26.28 -4.47 1.31
CA THR A 74 25.76 -4.85 -0.01
C THR A 74 26.49 -4.07 -1.13
N SER A 75 25.82 -3.84 -2.25
CA SER A 75 26.28 -3.06 -3.38
C SER A 75 25.92 -1.55 -3.22
N ALA A 76 25.96 -1.01 -1.99
CA ALA A 76 25.63 0.40 -1.70
C ALA A 76 26.39 1.40 -2.58
N VAL A 77 27.65 1.10 -2.86
CA VAL A 77 28.50 1.92 -3.72
C VAL A 77 29.38 1.03 -4.60
N ARG A 78 29.90 1.60 -5.69
CA ARG A 78 30.88 0.93 -6.56
C ARG A 78 32.23 0.79 -5.87
N GLY A 79 33.00 -0.24 -6.26
CA GLY A 79 34.36 -0.46 -5.75
C GLY A 79 35.32 0.72 -5.99
N SER A 80 35.08 1.53 -7.02
CA SER A 80 35.83 2.77 -7.27
C SER A 80 35.68 3.81 -6.14
N TYR A 81 34.49 3.92 -5.57
CA TYR A 81 34.21 4.82 -4.44
C TYR A 81 34.99 4.38 -3.20
N LEU A 82 34.89 3.09 -2.84
CA LEU A 82 35.58 2.53 -1.68
C LEU A 82 37.10 2.56 -1.83
N ARG A 83 37.61 2.39 -3.06
CA ARG A 83 39.03 2.54 -3.35
C ARG A 83 39.50 3.97 -3.11
N ALA A 84 38.77 4.96 -3.61
CA ALA A 84 39.10 6.37 -3.37
C ALA A 84 39.05 6.73 -1.88
N LEU A 85 38.07 6.21 -1.13
CA LEU A 85 37.98 6.39 0.32
C LEU A 85 39.17 5.74 1.07
N ARG A 86 39.54 4.51 0.68
CA ARG A 86 40.68 3.79 1.26
C ARG A 86 42.03 4.43 0.93
N ASP A 87 42.20 4.90 -0.31
CA ASP A 87 43.40 5.62 -0.74
C ASP A 87 43.54 6.96 0.01
N GLY A 88 42.42 7.52 0.51
CA GLY A 88 42.37 8.63 1.47
C GLY A 88 42.77 8.27 2.91
N GLY A 89 43.04 7.00 3.20
CA GLY A 89 43.51 6.51 4.50
C GLY A 89 42.43 5.92 5.42
N THR A 90 41.17 5.84 4.96
CA THR A 90 40.06 5.31 5.75
C THR A 90 39.93 3.78 5.57
N PRO A 91 40.05 2.97 6.64
CA PRO A 91 39.82 1.53 6.55
C PRO A 91 38.37 1.20 6.17
N VAL A 92 38.18 0.10 5.45
CA VAL A 92 36.87 -0.31 4.91
C VAL A 92 36.60 -1.77 5.25
N VAL A 93 35.41 -2.04 5.78
CA VAL A 93 34.85 -3.39 5.96
C VAL A 93 33.62 -3.55 5.07
N LEU A 94 33.53 -4.66 4.36
CA LEU A 94 32.37 -5.02 3.54
C LEU A 94 31.39 -5.87 4.34
N VAL A 95 30.11 -5.79 3.98
CA VAL A 95 29.05 -6.63 4.55
C VAL A 95 28.18 -7.21 3.43
N SER A 96 27.64 -8.41 3.64
CA SER A 96 26.80 -9.17 2.69
C SER A 96 27.54 -9.80 1.51
N THR A 97 28.20 -9.02 0.65
CA THR A 97 28.73 -9.53 -0.63
C THR A 97 30.15 -9.02 -0.93
N ARG A 98 30.98 -9.82 -1.62
CA ARG A 98 32.28 -9.36 -2.14
C ARG A 98 32.10 -8.46 -3.36
N LEU A 99 32.92 -7.42 -3.47
CA LEU A 99 32.99 -6.60 -4.67
C LEU A 99 34.13 -7.10 -5.58
N PRO A 100 33.87 -7.37 -6.88
CA PRO A 100 34.88 -7.91 -7.80
C PRO A 100 36.16 -7.08 -7.88
N ASP A 101 36.03 -5.75 -7.75
CA ASP A 101 37.15 -4.80 -7.93
C ASP A 101 37.69 -4.24 -6.60
N PHE A 102 37.28 -4.76 -5.44
CA PHE A 102 37.70 -4.24 -4.14
C PHE A 102 37.81 -5.32 -3.06
N GLU A 103 39.03 -5.55 -2.58
CA GLU A 103 39.31 -6.48 -1.47
C GLU A 103 39.33 -5.76 -0.12
N ALA A 104 38.59 -6.29 0.85
CA ALA A 104 38.53 -5.84 2.24
C ALA A 104 38.01 -7.00 3.13
N PRO A 105 38.13 -6.93 4.46
CA PRO A 105 37.46 -7.88 5.34
C PRO A 105 35.96 -7.85 5.10
N LEU A 106 35.34 -9.03 5.01
CA LEU A 106 33.93 -9.17 4.68
C LEU A 106 33.19 -9.84 5.84
N ALA A 107 32.22 -9.17 6.44
CA ALA A 107 31.31 -9.75 7.43
C ALA A 107 30.02 -10.24 6.76
N ILE A 108 29.70 -11.54 6.88
CA ILE A 108 28.45 -12.11 6.36
C ILE A 108 27.81 -13.05 7.38
N PRO A 109 26.48 -13.19 7.36
CA PRO A 109 25.81 -14.23 8.14
C PRO A 109 26.25 -15.63 7.68
N ASP A 110 26.31 -16.57 8.62
CA ASP A 110 26.63 -17.97 8.31
C ASP A 110 25.39 -18.74 7.83
N ASN A 111 25.13 -18.61 6.53
CA ASN A 111 24.05 -19.32 5.85
C ASN A 111 24.20 -20.86 5.91
N GLU A 112 25.42 -21.38 6.04
CA GLU A 112 25.68 -22.82 6.04
C GLU A 112 25.36 -23.41 7.40
N LEU A 113 25.82 -22.78 8.48
CA LEU A 113 25.58 -23.24 9.84
C LEU A 113 24.10 -23.25 10.19
N GLY A 114 23.36 -22.21 9.76
CA GLY A 114 21.90 -22.17 9.92
C GLY A 114 21.17 -23.27 9.16
N THR A 115 21.59 -23.54 7.92
CA THR A 115 21.01 -24.64 7.13
C THR A 115 21.33 -26.00 7.73
N ASN A 116 22.57 -26.22 8.17
CA ASN A 116 22.97 -27.45 8.83
C ASN A 116 22.09 -27.69 10.08
N ALA A 117 21.94 -26.67 10.93
CA ALA A 117 21.14 -26.77 12.16
C ALA A 117 19.66 -27.09 11.87
N ALA A 118 19.06 -26.48 10.85
CA ALA A 118 17.68 -26.77 10.45
C ALA A 118 17.50 -28.20 9.93
N VAL A 119 18.44 -28.69 9.11
CA VAL A 119 18.38 -30.04 8.54
C VAL A 119 18.66 -31.10 9.61
N GLU A 120 19.67 -30.91 10.45
CA GLU A 120 19.96 -31.77 11.61
C GLU A 120 18.77 -31.85 12.57
N HIS A 121 18.09 -30.73 12.78
CA HIS A 121 16.87 -30.69 13.57
C HIS A 121 15.78 -31.59 12.98
N LEU A 122 15.52 -31.50 11.68
CA LEU A 122 14.54 -32.35 10.99
C LEU A 122 14.95 -33.84 11.01
N ILE A 123 16.25 -34.15 10.86
CA ILE A 123 16.78 -35.51 11.01
C ILE A 123 16.56 -36.02 12.45
N GLY A 124 16.76 -35.15 13.45
CA GLY A 124 16.51 -35.45 14.86
C GLY A 124 15.05 -35.81 15.17
N HIS A 125 14.11 -35.26 14.39
CA HIS A 125 12.70 -35.66 14.41
C HIS A 125 12.40 -36.98 13.70
N GLY A 126 13.41 -37.64 13.12
CA GLY A 126 13.28 -38.91 12.42
C GLY A 126 12.93 -38.77 10.93
N HIS A 127 12.95 -37.55 10.36
CA HIS A 127 12.70 -37.36 8.94
C HIS A 127 13.88 -37.84 8.10
N THR A 128 13.59 -38.73 7.13
CA THR A 128 14.58 -39.27 6.18
C THR A 128 14.35 -38.81 4.74
N ARG A 129 13.17 -38.24 4.45
CA ARG A 129 12.78 -37.69 3.14
C ARG A 129 12.53 -36.18 3.27
N ILE A 130 13.62 -35.44 3.41
CA ILE A 130 13.59 -33.98 3.60
C ILE A 130 13.76 -33.33 2.22
N GLY A 131 12.82 -32.51 1.77
CA GLY A 131 12.93 -31.73 0.55
C GLY A 131 13.47 -30.33 0.78
N PHE A 132 13.86 -29.65 -0.31
CA PHE A 132 14.36 -28.27 -0.29
C PHE A 132 13.51 -27.40 -1.22
N VAL A 133 13.14 -26.20 -0.77
CA VAL A 133 12.39 -25.22 -1.58
C VAL A 133 13.14 -23.90 -1.60
N GLY A 134 13.35 -23.29 -2.77
CA GLY A 134 13.89 -21.93 -2.83
C GLY A 134 14.18 -21.41 -4.23
N ASN A 135 14.45 -20.11 -4.33
CA ASN A 135 14.85 -19.47 -5.59
C ASN A 135 16.33 -19.73 -5.91
N LEU A 136 16.59 -20.74 -6.73
CA LEU A 136 17.95 -21.14 -7.11
C LEU A 136 18.69 -20.13 -7.99
N ALA A 137 18.01 -19.09 -8.49
CA ALA A 137 18.66 -17.98 -9.19
C ALA A 137 19.54 -17.14 -8.24
N GLN A 138 19.26 -17.14 -6.93
CA GLN A 138 20.04 -16.37 -5.96
C GLN A 138 21.26 -17.12 -5.42
N HIS A 139 22.37 -16.39 -5.22
CA HIS A 139 23.62 -16.97 -4.74
C HIS A 139 23.52 -17.56 -3.33
N ASP A 140 22.87 -16.85 -2.41
CA ASP A 140 22.73 -17.31 -1.02
C ASP A 140 21.84 -18.54 -0.90
N VAL A 141 20.77 -18.61 -1.69
CA VAL A 141 19.92 -19.81 -1.76
C VAL A 141 20.70 -21.01 -2.30
N ARG A 142 21.59 -20.81 -3.30
CA ARG A 142 22.48 -21.89 -3.77
C ARG A 142 23.46 -22.36 -2.70
N ARG A 143 23.96 -21.46 -1.85
CA ARG A 143 24.80 -21.83 -0.70
C ARG A 143 24.02 -22.64 0.34
N ARG A 144 22.78 -22.24 0.65
CA ARG A 144 21.86 -23.01 1.53
C ARG A 144 21.59 -24.40 0.95
N LEU A 145 21.30 -24.52 -0.35
CA LEU A 145 21.13 -25.83 -1.01
C LEU A 145 22.38 -26.70 -0.90
N ALA A 146 23.58 -26.14 -1.07
CA ALA A 146 24.84 -26.87 -0.95
C ALA A 146 25.05 -27.39 0.49
N ALA A 147 24.76 -26.56 1.50
CA ALA A 147 24.80 -26.97 2.91
C ALA A 147 23.81 -28.10 3.20
N TYR A 148 22.55 -27.96 2.77
CA TYR A 148 21.52 -29.01 2.90
C TYR A 148 21.98 -30.36 2.32
N ARG A 149 22.58 -30.36 1.12
CA ARG A 149 23.10 -31.58 0.48
C ARG A 149 24.22 -32.22 1.28
N ARG A 150 25.14 -31.40 1.80
CA ARG A 150 26.27 -31.85 2.61
C ARG A 150 25.79 -32.48 3.93
N THR A 151 24.88 -31.81 4.64
CA THR A 151 24.34 -32.29 5.92
C THR A 151 23.61 -33.63 5.78
N LEU A 152 22.80 -33.81 4.73
CA LEU A 152 22.16 -35.09 4.45
C LEU A 152 23.18 -36.20 4.21
N ALA A 153 24.22 -35.94 3.41
CA ALA A 153 25.26 -36.91 3.10
C ALA A 153 26.09 -37.30 4.34
N GLU A 154 26.41 -36.35 5.22
CA GLU A 154 27.10 -36.59 6.49
C GLU A 154 26.30 -37.48 7.45
N HIS A 155 24.97 -37.44 7.37
CA HIS A 155 24.06 -38.31 8.12
C HIS A 155 23.66 -39.58 7.37
N GLY A 156 24.31 -39.89 6.24
CA GLY A 156 24.06 -41.11 5.47
C GLY A 156 22.73 -41.12 4.69
N LEU A 157 22.10 -39.96 4.50
CA LEU A 157 20.87 -39.80 3.72
C LEU A 157 21.21 -39.38 2.28
N ALA A 158 20.58 -40.03 1.29
CA ALA A 158 20.76 -39.67 -0.12
C ALA A 158 19.91 -38.45 -0.48
N VAL A 159 20.49 -37.53 -1.25
CA VAL A 159 19.74 -36.39 -1.82
C VAL A 159 18.88 -36.90 -2.97
N ASP A 160 17.57 -36.79 -2.83
CA ASP A 160 16.61 -37.12 -3.88
C ASP A 160 16.40 -35.90 -4.80
N PRO A 161 16.76 -35.96 -6.10
CA PRO A 161 16.53 -34.86 -7.03
C PRO A 161 15.05 -34.47 -7.16
N ASP A 162 14.13 -35.42 -6.94
CA ASP A 162 12.68 -35.20 -7.08
C ASP A 162 12.09 -34.46 -5.86
N LEU A 163 12.89 -34.22 -4.81
CA LEU A 163 12.52 -33.44 -3.63
C LEU A 163 13.14 -32.03 -3.60
N LEU A 164 13.65 -31.55 -4.74
CA LEU A 164 14.17 -30.20 -4.93
C LEU A 164 13.17 -29.34 -5.71
N PHE A 165 12.57 -28.37 -5.05
CA PHE A 165 11.52 -27.52 -5.62
C PHE A 165 12.01 -26.09 -5.84
N GLY A 166 11.82 -25.57 -7.05
CA GLY A 166 12.20 -24.20 -7.39
C GLY A 166 11.09 -23.19 -7.06
N ALA A 167 11.42 -22.14 -6.33
CA ALA A 167 10.56 -20.96 -6.22
C ALA A 167 10.99 -19.91 -7.27
N PRO A 168 10.04 -19.26 -7.99
CA PRO A 168 10.38 -18.24 -9.00
C PRO A 168 10.89 -16.93 -8.39
N ASP A 169 10.53 -16.65 -7.14
CA ASP A 169 10.91 -15.46 -6.38
C ASP A 169 11.05 -15.83 -4.89
N ASN A 170 11.59 -14.91 -4.07
CA ASN A 170 11.69 -15.08 -2.62
C ASN A 170 10.45 -14.58 -1.87
N ALA A 171 9.34 -14.29 -2.55
CA ALA A 171 8.11 -13.79 -1.95
C ALA A 171 7.14 -14.94 -1.59
N GLN A 172 6.03 -14.61 -0.94
CA GLN A 172 5.00 -15.59 -0.60
C GLN A 172 4.37 -16.22 -1.86
N THR A 173 4.27 -15.46 -2.95
CA THR A 173 3.82 -15.93 -4.26
C THR A 173 4.70 -17.04 -4.81
N GLY A 174 6.03 -16.92 -4.70
CA GLY A 174 6.96 -17.96 -5.10
C GLY A 174 6.81 -19.24 -4.29
N GLY A 175 6.59 -19.10 -2.98
CA GLY A 175 6.30 -20.23 -2.08
C GLY A 175 5.00 -20.96 -2.44
N ALA A 176 3.91 -20.21 -2.68
CA ALA A 176 2.63 -20.77 -3.08
C ALA A 176 2.70 -21.49 -4.45
N ARG A 177 3.56 -21.02 -5.36
CA ARG A 177 3.80 -21.70 -6.64
C ARG A 177 4.55 -23.02 -6.43
N ALA A 178 5.60 -23.03 -5.62
CA ALA A 178 6.37 -24.24 -5.30
C ALA A 178 5.52 -25.31 -4.58
N ALA A 179 4.50 -24.90 -3.82
CA ALA A 179 3.57 -25.84 -3.17
C ALA A 179 2.88 -26.78 -4.17
N ARG A 180 2.59 -26.32 -5.40
CA ARG A 180 1.99 -27.17 -6.45
C ARG A 180 2.91 -28.33 -6.85
N ASP A 181 4.20 -28.07 -6.94
CA ASP A 181 5.20 -29.08 -7.29
C ASP A 181 5.39 -30.06 -6.12
N VAL A 182 5.36 -29.57 -4.87
CA VAL A 182 5.36 -30.40 -3.66
C VAL A 182 4.14 -31.33 -3.62
N LEU A 183 2.95 -30.85 -3.98
CA LEU A 183 1.72 -31.66 -4.04
C LEU A 183 1.78 -32.72 -5.14
N ALA A 184 2.43 -32.42 -6.26
CA ALA A 184 2.57 -33.32 -7.41
C ALA A 184 3.66 -34.40 -7.20
N ALA A 185 4.60 -34.19 -6.28
CA ALA A 185 5.68 -35.14 -6.01
C ALA A 185 5.15 -36.49 -5.50
N SER A 186 5.71 -37.60 -5.99
CA SER A 186 5.38 -38.95 -5.50
C SER A 186 6.63 -39.84 -5.50
N PRO A 187 7.14 -40.25 -4.32
CA PRO A 187 6.52 -40.08 -3.01
C PRO A 187 6.88 -38.72 -2.37
N ARG A 188 5.88 -38.03 -1.79
CA ARG A 188 6.04 -36.67 -1.22
C ARG A 188 7.07 -36.58 -0.09
N PRO A 189 7.74 -35.43 0.11
CA PRO A 189 8.63 -35.23 1.26
C PRO A 189 7.86 -35.37 2.58
N THR A 190 8.57 -35.73 3.66
CA THR A 190 8.03 -35.72 5.04
C THR A 190 8.39 -34.45 5.80
N ALA A 191 9.40 -33.72 5.33
CA ALA A 191 9.76 -32.40 5.85
C ALA A 191 10.35 -31.53 4.73
N LEU A 192 10.28 -30.22 4.88
CA LEU A 192 10.85 -29.24 3.96
C LEU A 192 11.77 -28.26 4.68
N MET A 193 12.96 -28.09 4.13
CA MET A 193 13.83 -26.94 4.37
C MET A 193 13.51 -25.88 3.32
N VAL A 194 12.93 -24.76 3.74
CA VAL A 194 12.54 -23.67 2.83
C VAL A 194 13.53 -22.52 2.98
N ALA A 195 14.03 -22.05 1.83
CA ALA A 195 15.15 -21.14 1.80
C ALA A 195 14.83 -19.74 2.31
N THR A 196 13.57 -19.32 2.45
CA THR A 196 13.17 -18.05 3.08
C THR A 196 11.84 -18.21 3.80
N ASP A 197 11.60 -17.39 4.82
CA ASP A 197 10.33 -17.37 5.56
C ASP A 197 9.16 -16.92 4.69
N ARG A 198 9.37 -15.95 3.81
CA ARG A 198 8.32 -15.51 2.87
C ARG A 198 7.90 -16.66 1.96
N ASN A 199 8.84 -17.43 1.39
CA ASN A 199 8.49 -18.64 0.64
C ASN A 199 7.80 -19.67 1.53
N ALA A 200 8.26 -19.88 2.77
CA ALA A 200 7.70 -20.87 3.67
C ALA A 200 6.26 -20.56 4.07
N VAL A 201 5.96 -19.31 4.42
CA VAL A 201 4.60 -18.86 4.77
C VAL A 201 3.64 -19.02 3.59
N GLY A 202 4.04 -18.60 2.39
CA GLY A 202 3.23 -18.77 1.18
C GLY A 202 3.00 -20.24 0.81
N LEU A 203 4.02 -21.06 0.97
CA LEU A 203 3.96 -22.50 0.75
C LEU A 203 3.05 -23.21 1.76
N MET A 204 3.20 -22.91 3.06
CA MET A 204 2.38 -23.47 4.12
C MET A 204 0.90 -23.13 3.93
N ARG A 205 0.59 -21.89 3.55
CA ARG A 205 -0.79 -21.49 3.25
C ARG A 205 -1.38 -22.32 2.11
N ALA A 206 -0.69 -22.40 0.98
CA ALA A 206 -1.14 -23.17 -0.18
C ALA A 206 -1.26 -24.69 0.09
N LEU A 207 -0.36 -25.27 0.86
CA LEU A 207 -0.44 -26.69 1.25
C LEU A 207 -1.57 -26.96 2.24
N THR A 208 -1.85 -26.02 3.15
CA THR A 208 -2.96 -26.11 4.10
C THR A 208 -4.31 -25.98 3.39
N GLU A 209 -4.42 -25.07 2.42
CA GLU A 209 -5.58 -24.94 1.53
C GLU A 209 -5.84 -26.23 0.72
N ALA A 210 -4.77 -26.95 0.36
CA ALA A 210 -4.84 -28.26 -0.28
C ALA A 210 -5.12 -29.44 0.69
N GLY A 211 -5.35 -29.15 1.98
CA GLY A 211 -5.76 -30.11 2.99
C GLY A 211 -4.63 -30.87 3.70
N LEU A 212 -3.37 -30.47 3.54
CA LEU A 212 -2.26 -31.04 4.34
C LEU A 212 -2.19 -30.32 5.69
N ARG A 213 -1.92 -31.08 6.75
CA ARG A 213 -1.69 -30.55 8.10
C ARG A 213 -0.19 -30.45 8.37
N MET A 214 0.23 -29.33 8.94
CA MET A 214 1.59 -29.14 9.42
C MET A 214 1.53 -29.10 10.94
N PRO A 215 2.35 -29.87 11.66
CA PRO A 215 3.46 -30.70 11.16
C PRO A 215 3.09 -32.16 10.81
N GLU A 216 1.84 -32.60 11.01
CA GLU A 216 1.47 -34.02 11.00
C GLU A 216 1.67 -34.71 9.65
N ASP A 217 1.34 -34.04 8.55
CA ASP A 217 1.48 -34.57 7.20
C ASP A 217 2.80 -34.11 6.56
N LEU A 218 3.35 -32.96 6.97
CA LEU A 218 4.62 -32.41 6.51
C LEU A 218 5.20 -31.39 7.50
N ALA A 219 6.46 -31.54 7.88
CA ALA A 219 7.17 -30.53 8.69
C ALA A 219 7.80 -29.44 7.80
N VAL A 220 7.80 -28.18 8.24
CA VAL A 220 8.39 -27.05 7.50
C VAL A 220 9.29 -26.23 8.41
N VAL A 221 10.51 -25.94 7.94
CA VAL A 221 11.44 -24.99 8.56
C VAL A 221 11.83 -23.94 7.53
N GLY A 222 11.64 -22.67 7.89
CA GLY A 222 12.00 -21.49 7.11
C GLY A 222 13.38 -20.93 7.47
N PHE A 223 13.63 -19.71 7.00
CA PHE A 223 14.90 -19.00 7.14
C PHE A 223 14.63 -17.50 7.20
N ASP A 224 15.36 -16.78 8.05
CA ASP A 224 15.35 -15.32 8.28
C ASP A 224 14.63 -14.87 9.56
N ASN A 225 13.74 -15.68 10.14
CA ASN A 225 13.02 -15.42 11.40
C ASN A 225 12.22 -14.09 11.38
N THR A 226 11.55 -13.87 10.27
CA THR A 226 10.73 -12.69 10.02
C THR A 226 9.49 -12.65 10.92
N GLU A 227 8.93 -11.46 11.14
CA GLU A 227 7.68 -11.30 11.88
C GLU A 227 6.51 -12.10 11.25
N ALA A 228 6.43 -12.13 9.92
CA ALA A 228 5.44 -12.93 9.21
C ALA A 228 5.52 -14.43 9.54
N ALA A 229 6.71 -14.95 9.87
CA ALA A 229 6.90 -16.32 10.34
C ALA A 229 6.39 -16.52 11.78
N VAL A 230 6.53 -15.50 12.64
CA VAL A 230 6.05 -15.54 14.03
C VAL A 230 4.53 -15.62 14.10
N PHE A 231 3.83 -14.95 13.17
CA PHE A 231 2.38 -14.85 13.14
C PHE A 231 1.69 -15.77 12.11
N SER A 232 2.44 -16.64 11.43
CA SER A 232 1.85 -17.61 10.51
C SER A 232 1.02 -18.67 11.25
N ALA A 233 0.12 -19.35 10.54
CA ALA A 233 -0.68 -20.45 11.07
C ALA A 233 -0.44 -21.75 10.26
N PRO A 234 0.18 -22.80 10.85
CA PRO A 234 0.85 -22.80 12.15
C PRO A 234 2.07 -21.87 12.18
N THR A 235 2.54 -21.54 13.39
CA THR A 235 3.71 -20.66 13.56
C THR A 235 4.97 -21.29 12.98
N LEU A 236 5.72 -20.55 12.17
CA LEU A 236 6.81 -21.09 11.36
C LEU A 236 8.12 -21.16 12.14
N SER A 237 8.67 -22.38 12.27
CA SER A 237 10.04 -22.60 12.70
C SER A 237 11.00 -21.99 11.70
N SER A 238 11.96 -21.18 12.16
CA SER A 238 12.88 -20.50 11.24
C SER A 238 14.30 -20.42 11.79
N VAL A 239 15.28 -20.45 10.89
CA VAL A 239 16.65 -20.05 11.19
C VAL A 239 16.71 -18.54 11.43
N ASP A 240 17.20 -18.13 12.59
CA ASP A 240 17.56 -16.74 12.92
C ASP A 240 19.07 -16.56 12.71
N GLN A 241 19.40 -15.74 11.71
CA GLN A 241 20.77 -15.45 11.31
C GLN A 241 21.48 -14.40 12.18
N ARG A 242 20.76 -13.74 13.09
CA ARG A 242 21.31 -12.72 14.00
C ARG A 242 22.05 -11.61 13.26
N PHE A 243 21.32 -10.84 12.45
CA PHE A 243 21.92 -9.74 11.68
C PHE A 243 22.53 -8.65 12.60
N ASP A 244 22.02 -8.52 13.82
CA ASP A 244 22.64 -7.73 14.88
C ASP A 244 24.08 -8.18 15.20
N GLU A 245 24.35 -9.48 15.24
CA GLU A 245 25.70 -10.01 15.48
C GLU A 245 26.61 -9.86 14.26
N VAL A 246 26.06 -9.86 13.05
CA VAL A 246 26.81 -9.51 11.82
C VAL A 246 27.22 -8.03 11.86
N GLY A 247 26.31 -7.14 12.28
CA GLY A 247 26.59 -5.72 12.52
C GLY A 247 27.67 -5.51 13.56
N ALA A 248 27.56 -6.23 14.68
CA ALA A 248 28.55 -6.17 15.74
C ALA A 248 29.94 -6.66 15.26
N LEU A 249 29.98 -7.75 14.50
CA LEU A 249 31.22 -8.25 13.89
C LEU A 249 31.85 -7.20 12.96
N ALA A 250 31.06 -6.58 12.08
CA ALA A 250 31.55 -5.51 11.20
C ALA A 250 32.12 -4.33 12.01
N GLY A 251 31.45 -3.95 13.10
CA GLY A 251 31.93 -2.94 14.05
C GLY A 251 33.27 -3.30 14.67
N ARG A 252 33.44 -4.53 15.17
CA ARG A 252 34.71 -5.00 15.73
C ARG A 252 35.83 -5.01 14.71
N LEU A 253 35.55 -5.46 13.48
CA LEU A 253 36.53 -5.50 12.38
C LEU A 253 36.99 -4.10 11.99
N VAL A 254 36.07 -3.14 11.81
CA VAL A 254 36.44 -1.78 11.42
C VAL A 254 37.19 -1.07 12.56
N LEU A 255 36.76 -1.25 13.81
CA LEU A 255 37.46 -0.69 14.98
C LEU A 255 38.87 -1.29 15.14
N ALA A 256 39.05 -2.58 14.87
CA ALA A 256 40.37 -3.22 14.86
C ALA A 256 41.28 -2.59 13.79
N GLN A 257 40.78 -2.38 12.58
CA GLN A 257 41.54 -1.70 11.52
C GLN A 257 41.86 -0.25 11.87
N ILE A 258 40.93 0.49 12.49
CA ILE A 258 41.19 1.87 12.95
C ILE A 258 42.30 1.90 14.02
N ARG A 259 42.38 0.87 14.87
CA ARG A 259 43.45 0.71 15.86
C ARG A 259 44.78 0.22 15.27
N GLY A 260 44.83 -0.05 13.96
CA GLY A 260 46.02 -0.55 13.27
C GLY A 260 46.30 -2.03 13.49
N GLU A 261 45.29 -2.80 13.92
CA GLU A 261 45.38 -4.26 14.02
C GLU A 261 45.36 -4.89 12.61
N ASP A 262 46.10 -5.98 12.42
CA ASP A 262 46.12 -6.72 11.15
C ASP A 262 44.86 -7.59 11.03
N VAL A 263 43.93 -7.18 10.19
CA VAL A 263 42.67 -7.89 9.92
C VAL A 263 42.72 -8.50 8.53
N PRO A 264 42.71 -9.84 8.39
CA PRO A 264 42.75 -10.50 7.09
C PRO A 264 41.56 -10.14 6.20
N ASN A 265 41.83 -9.94 4.90
CA ASN A 265 40.83 -9.72 3.84
C ASN A 265 40.06 -11.01 3.47
N THR A 266 39.63 -11.75 4.49
CA THR A 266 38.87 -12.98 4.38
C THR A 266 37.40 -12.73 4.71
N THR A 267 36.58 -13.76 4.50
CA THR A 267 35.20 -13.78 4.99
C THR A 267 35.22 -14.09 6.48
N HIS A 268 34.49 -13.31 7.26
CA HIS A 268 34.26 -13.47 8.69
C HIS A 268 32.76 -13.65 8.90
N SER A 269 32.37 -14.62 9.72
CA SER A 269 30.98 -14.86 10.07
C SER A 269 30.85 -15.00 11.57
N PRO A 270 29.76 -14.48 12.18
CA PRO A 270 29.51 -14.71 13.58
C PRO A 270 29.22 -16.19 13.83
N THR A 271 29.63 -16.72 14.97
CA THR A 271 29.37 -18.11 15.38
C THR A 271 27.97 -18.32 15.96
N ALA A 272 27.15 -17.27 16.04
CA ALA A 272 25.83 -17.27 16.65
C ALA A 272 24.75 -17.34 15.56
N VAL A 273 24.32 -18.56 15.22
CA VAL A 273 23.07 -18.79 14.49
C VAL A 273 22.15 -19.58 15.40
N SER A 274 20.86 -19.24 15.40
CA SER A 274 19.88 -19.91 16.25
C SER A 274 18.69 -20.42 15.43
N LEU A 275 18.01 -21.45 15.94
CA LEU A 275 16.80 -21.97 15.32
C LEU A 275 15.62 -21.60 16.21
N ALA A 276 14.77 -20.70 15.73
CA ALA A 276 13.54 -20.32 16.39
C ALA A 276 12.49 -21.40 16.14
N LEU A 277 12.38 -22.35 17.06
CA LEU A 277 11.49 -23.52 16.94
C LEU A 277 10.03 -23.16 17.25
N ARG A 278 9.13 -23.55 16.34
CA ARG A 278 7.69 -23.29 16.35
C ARG A 278 6.90 -24.47 15.77
N GLU A 279 5.57 -24.34 15.74
CA GLU A 279 4.62 -25.41 15.43
C GLU A 279 4.85 -26.11 14.08
N SER A 280 5.33 -25.39 13.06
CA SER A 280 5.46 -25.92 11.70
C SER A 280 6.40 -27.12 11.56
N CYS A 281 7.34 -27.33 12.49
CA CYS A 281 8.28 -28.47 12.42
C CYS A 281 7.98 -29.61 13.40
N GLY A 282 6.84 -29.58 14.12
CA GLY A 282 6.57 -30.57 15.18
C GLY A 282 6.97 -30.08 16.56
N CYS A 283 7.81 -29.05 16.62
CA CYS A 283 8.16 -28.38 17.85
C CYS A 283 7.12 -27.31 18.16
N ALA A 284 5.86 -27.69 18.46
CA ALA A 284 4.85 -26.75 18.97
C ALA A 284 5.50 -25.73 19.90
N GLY A 285 5.67 -24.49 19.44
CA GLY A 285 6.79 -23.63 19.81
C GLY A 285 7.04 -23.70 21.29
N ASP A 286 8.08 -24.46 21.67
CA ASP A 286 8.20 -25.18 22.94
C ASP A 286 7.51 -24.41 24.05
N SER A 287 6.19 -24.58 24.12
CA SER A 287 5.45 -23.89 25.12
C SER A 287 5.90 -24.68 26.31
N LEU A 288 6.61 -24.02 27.20
CA LEU A 288 7.03 -24.59 28.46
C LEU A 288 5.83 -25.04 29.30
N THR A 289 4.61 -24.90 28.79
CA THR A 289 3.39 -25.57 29.19
C THR A 289 3.21 -26.98 28.60
N THR A 290 3.64 -27.29 27.37
CA THR A 290 3.42 -28.56 26.65
C THR A 290 4.39 -29.68 27.02
N ARG A 291 5.72 -29.47 27.00
CA ARG A 291 6.69 -30.49 27.51
C ARG A 291 6.47 -30.83 28.97
N PHE A 292 6.08 -29.80 29.69
CA PHE A 292 5.67 -29.90 31.08
C PHE A 292 4.36 -30.72 31.16
N THR A 293 3.35 -30.59 30.27
CA THR A 293 2.08 -31.37 30.35
C THR A 293 2.21 -32.81 29.86
N GLU A 294 3.05 -33.10 28.86
CA GLU A 294 3.23 -34.47 28.34
C GLU A 294 4.12 -35.37 29.22
N ALA A 295 5.04 -34.79 30.00
CA ALA A 295 5.79 -35.53 31.03
C ALA A 295 4.88 -36.13 32.13
N GLY A 296 3.60 -35.72 32.20
CA GLY A 296 2.59 -36.32 33.07
C GLY A 296 1.91 -37.57 32.51
N ARG A 297 2.14 -37.94 31.24
CA ARG A 297 1.54 -39.14 30.61
C ARG A 297 2.53 -40.25 30.28
N ALA A 298 3.84 -39.97 30.28
CA ALA A 298 4.87 -41.00 30.13
C ALA A 298 5.32 -41.52 31.51
N THR A 299 4.81 -42.70 31.86
CA THR A 299 5.39 -43.73 32.75
C THR A 299 6.21 -43.29 33.96
N GLU A 300 5.73 -43.70 35.14
CA GLU A 300 6.52 -43.96 36.35
C GLU A 300 7.91 -44.53 36.02
N GLY A 301 8.92 -43.66 35.99
CA GLY A 301 10.32 -43.99 35.82
C GLY A 301 11.16 -43.12 36.77
N PRO A 302 12.24 -43.66 37.37
CA PRO A 302 12.97 -42.94 38.41
C PRO A 302 13.86 -41.84 37.81
N GLN A 303 13.67 -40.61 38.31
CA GLN A 303 14.44 -39.37 38.07
C GLN A 303 13.99 -38.47 36.91
N ALA A 304 12.83 -37.81 37.06
CA ALA A 304 12.58 -36.53 36.40
C ALA A 304 13.34 -35.40 37.16
N PRO A 305 13.96 -34.43 36.47
CA PRO A 305 14.67 -33.32 37.11
C PRO A 305 13.71 -32.43 37.93
N PRO A 306 14.17 -31.79 39.02
CA PRO A 306 13.40 -30.82 39.80
C PRO A 306 12.72 -29.75 38.93
N LEU A 307 11.51 -29.31 39.31
CA LEU A 307 10.71 -28.30 38.58
C LEU A 307 11.48 -27.00 38.33
N LEU A 308 12.38 -26.65 39.24
CA LEU A 308 13.24 -25.48 39.16
C LEU A 308 14.34 -25.61 38.10
N ASP A 309 14.95 -26.80 37.99
CA ASP A 309 15.96 -27.09 36.97
C ASP A 309 15.33 -27.03 35.58
N GLN A 310 14.06 -27.44 35.46
CA GLN A 310 13.27 -27.30 34.23
C GLN A 310 13.01 -25.83 33.87
N LEU A 311 12.68 -24.95 34.84
CA LEU A 311 12.55 -23.50 34.61
C LEU A 311 13.90 -22.86 34.25
N HIS A 312 14.98 -23.27 34.89
CA HIS A 312 16.32 -22.77 34.58
C HIS A 312 16.72 -23.16 33.14
N GLU A 313 16.49 -24.40 32.74
CA GLU A 313 16.75 -24.90 31.39
C GLU A 313 15.85 -24.20 30.35
N ALA A 314 14.60 -23.95 30.70
CA ALA A 314 13.64 -23.22 29.89
C ALA A 314 14.06 -21.77 29.59
N LEU A 315 14.43 -21.04 30.64
CA LEU A 315 14.94 -19.67 30.55
C LEU A 315 16.29 -19.65 29.86
N ALA A 316 17.16 -20.61 30.15
CA ALA A 316 18.39 -20.80 29.40
C ALA A 316 18.11 -21.09 27.93
N ASN A 317 17.06 -21.82 27.55
CA ASN A 317 16.74 -22.04 26.14
C ASN A 317 16.17 -20.79 25.46
N ALA A 318 15.28 -20.06 26.13
CA ALA A 318 14.72 -18.81 25.61
C ALA A 318 15.78 -17.68 25.51
N LEU A 319 16.74 -17.64 26.43
CA LEU A 319 17.77 -16.58 26.52
C LEU A 319 19.13 -17.00 25.94
N SER A 320 19.39 -18.31 25.80
CA SER A 320 20.63 -18.91 25.24
C SER A 320 20.40 -19.60 23.89
N ALA A 321 19.21 -19.47 23.28
CA ALA A 321 19.07 -19.60 21.82
C ALA A 321 20.20 -18.86 21.06
N PRO A 322 20.73 -17.70 21.50
CA PRO A 322 21.87 -17.04 20.87
C PRO A 322 23.26 -17.68 21.13
N ALA A 323 23.39 -18.68 22.03
CA ALA A 323 24.68 -19.09 22.61
C ALA A 323 24.98 -20.61 22.55
N ARG A 324 24.33 -21.37 21.66
CA ARG A 324 24.57 -22.84 21.60
C ARG A 324 25.87 -23.28 20.93
N LEU A 325 26.72 -22.36 20.44
CA LEU A 325 28.06 -22.71 19.93
C LEU A 325 29.23 -21.96 20.57
N GLY A 326 28.98 -21.15 21.60
CA GLY A 326 29.99 -20.58 22.48
C GLY A 326 29.29 -20.27 23.79
N GLY A 327 29.62 -21.04 24.84
CA GLY A 327 28.83 -21.15 26.07
C GLY A 327 28.27 -19.83 26.63
N THR A 328 27.16 -19.95 27.37
CA THR A 328 26.46 -18.84 28.04
C THR A 328 27.43 -17.84 28.68
N SER A 329 27.33 -16.56 28.30
CA SER A 329 28.10 -15.50 28.96
C SER A 329 27.76 -15.47 30.45
N ASP A 330 28.75 -15.16 31.31
CA ASP A 330 28.54 -15.03 32.76
C ASP A 330 27.41 -14.04 33.11
N ALA A 331 27.17 -13.03 32.24
CA ALA A 331 26.11 -12.05 32.40
C ALA A 331 24.72 -12.63 32.10
N THR A 332 24.58 -13.44 31.04
CA THR A 332 23.32 -14.13 30.69
C THR A 332 22.94 -15.14 31.75
N GLU A 333 23.91 -15.92 32.22
CA GLU A 333 23.72 -16.91 33.28
C GLU A 333 23.40 -16.24 34.63
N SER A 334 24.06 -15.13 34.96
CA SER A 334 23.74 -14.30 36.14
C SER A 334 22.29 -13.78 36.08
N ALA A 335 21.82 -13.42 34.89
CA ALA A 335 20.48 -12.92 34.70
C ALA A 335 19.39 -14.00 34.71
N ILE A 336 19.66 -15.17 34.13
CA ILE A 336 18.79 -16.35 34.26
C ILE A 336 18.64 -16.69 35.75
N ARG A 337 19.75 -16.75 36.49
CA ARG A 337 19.73 -16.97 37.95
C ARG A 337 18.97 -15.89 38.70
N ALA A 338 19.03 -14.63 38.27
CA ALA A 338 18.26 -13.55 38.87
C ALA A 338 16.74 -13.71 38.63
N VAL A 339 16.32 -14.06 37.41
CA VAL A 339 14.90 -14.31 37.08
C VAL A 339 14.37 -15.53 37.82
N VAL A 340 15.12 -16.64 37.87
CA VAL A 340 14.76 -17.84 38.64
C VAL A 340 14.61 -17.50 40.12
N ARG A 341 15.62 -16.86 40.73
CA ARG A 341 15.58 -16.46 42.15
C ARG A 341 14.41 -15.52 42.46
N SER A 342 14.14 -14.55 41.59
CA SER A 342 13.02 -13.62 41.77
C SER A 342 11.67 -14.32 41.64
N THR A 343 11.56 -15.31 40.76
CA THR A 343 10.36 -16.15 40.60
C THR A 343 10.15 -17.03 41.83
N GLU A 344 11.20 -17.67 42.34
CA GLU A 344 11.13 -18.47 43.58
C GLU A 344 10.74 -17.62 44.80
N LEU A 345 11.33 -16.44 44.95
CA LEU A 345 10.99 -15.52 46.05
C LEU A 345 9.53 -15.06 45.98
N ALA A 346 8.99 -14.86 44.76
CA ALA A 346 7.59 -14.52 44.56
C ALA A 346 6.65 -15.69 44.90
N VAL A 347 7.03 -16.92 44.55
CA VAL A 347 6.28 -18.15 44.91
C VAL A 347 6.35 -18.43 46.41
N ALA A 348 7.50 -18.24 47.04
CA ALA A 348 7.71 -18.50 48.47
C ALA A 348 6.99 -17.48 49.37
N ALA A 349 6.74 -16.26 48.89
CA ALA A 349 6.05 -15.21 49.64
C ALA A 349 4.52 -15.39 49.74
N ARG A 350 3.94 -16.35 49.01
CA ARG A 350 2.50 -16.74 48.89
C ARG A 350 1.44 -15.63 48.96
N ASP A 351 1.10 -15.00 50.09
CA ASP A 351 0.15 -13.85 50.09
C ASP A 351 0.83 -12.47 50.21
N ALA A 352 2.18 -12.43 50.22
CA ALA A 352 3.00 -11.24 50.48
C ALA A 352 3.98 -10.90 49.36
N ALA A 353 3.74 -11.37 48.12
CA ALA A 353 4.46 -10.84 46.96
C ALA A 353 4.17 -9.34 46.86
N THR A 354 5.08 -8.52 47.38
CA THR A 354 4.90 -7.08 47.43
C THR A 354 4.93 -6.55 46.00
N GLY A 355 4.13 -5.54 45.68
CA GLY A 355 4.15 -4.93 44.35
C GLY A 355 5.56 -4.49 43.90
N GLU A 356 6.49 -4.30 44.83
CA GLU A 356 7.91 -4.05 44.58
C GLU A 356 8.66 -5.27 44.01
N GLN A 357 8.37 -6.49 44.49
CA GLN A 357 8.97 -7.73 43.97
C GLN A 357 8.47 -8.04 42.55
N ILE A 358 7.16 -7.84 42.31
CA ILE A 358 6.56 -7.97 40.98
C ILE A 358 7.13 -6.93 40.02
N ARG A 359 7.25 -5.66 40.45
CA ARG A 359 7.90 -4.60 39.66
C ARG A 359 9.37 -4.91 39.39
N SER A 360 10.10 -5.48 40.35
CA SER A 360 11.51 -5.84 40.20
C SER A 360 11.72 -7.00 39.21
N LEU A 361 10.87 -8.03 39.27
CA LEU A 361 10.86 -9.12 38.30
C LEU A 361 10.52 -8.59 36.90
N THR A 362 9.43 -7.83 36.78
CA THR A 362 8.98 -7.20 35.52
C THR A 362 10.05 -6.28 34.93
N ALA A 363 10.72 -5.46 35.76
CA ALA A 363 11.83 -4.61 35.34
C ALA A 363 13.07 -5.41 34.91
N SER A 364 13.34 -6.55 35.55
CA SER A 364 14.44 -7.43 35.16
C SER A 364 14.14 -8.14 33.84
N LEU A 365 12.91 -8.62 33.65
CA LEU A 365 12.43 -9.21 32.40
C LEU A 365 12.46 -8.20 31.23
N ARG A 366 12.01 -6.96 31.45
CA ARG A 366 12.10 -5.86 30.45
C ARG A 366 13.53 -5.53 30.05
N ARG A 367 14.48 -5.61 30.98
CA ARG A 367 15.91 -5.37 30.70
C ARG A 367 16.58 -6.54 29.98
N LEU A 368 16.05 -7.75 30.13
CA LEU A 368 16.68 -8.99 29.63
C LEU A 368 16.17 -9.44 28.27
N ALA A 369 14.90 -9.19 27.97
CA ALA A 369 14.24 -9.59 26.74
C ALA A 369 13.58 -8.37 26.08
N PRO A 370 14.34 -7.53 25.36
CA PRO A 370 13.81 -6.34 24.70
C PRO A 370 12.90 -6.68 23.51
N ARG A 371 13.01 -7.90 22.95
CA ARG A 371 12.19 -8.35 21.83
C ARG A 371 10.87 -8.98 22.34
N PRO A 372 9.70 -8.60 21.81
CA PRO A 372 8.40 -9.12 22.25
C PRO A 372 8.26 -10.65 22.18
N ASP A 373 8.92 -11.29 21.22
CA ASP A 373 8.93 -12.75 21.03
C ASP A 373 9.74 -13.48 22.13
N VAL A 374 10.92 -12.98 22.47
CA VAL A 374 11.75 -13.52 23.57
C VAL A 374 11.05 -13.28 24.90
N LEU A 375 10.46 -12.10 25.07
CA LEU A 375 9.68 -11.77 26.26
C LEU A 375 8.49 -12.73 26.41
N ARG A 376 7.80 -13.06 25.30
CA ARG A 376 6.70 -14.03 25.27
C ARG A 376 7.14 -15.42 25.73
N GLN A 377 8.28 -15.92 25.24
CA GLN A 377 8.83 -17.22 25.63
C GLN A 377 9.22 -17.27 27.11
N VAL A 378 9.93 -16.26 27.59
CA VAL A 378 10.40 -16.15 28.98
C VAL A 378 9.24 -16.05 29.97
N THR A 379 8.25 -15.21 29.68
CA THR A 379 7.06 -15.06 30.54
C THR A 379 6.19 -16.32 30.51
N GLY A 380 6.07 -17.00 29.37
CA GLY A 380 5.41 -18.30 29.26
C GLY A 380 6.09 -19.39 30.11
N ALA A 381 7.43 -19.41 30.16
CA ALA A 381 8.22 -20.28 31.04
C ALA A 381 7.84 -20.12 32.50
N VAL A 382 7.81 -18.85 32.94
CA VAL A 382 7.53 -18.47 34.31
C VAL A 382 6.09 -18.80 34.68
N ILE A 383 5.12 -18.48 33.82
CA ILE A 383 3.70 -18.83 34.02
C ILE A 383 3.53 -20.35 34.16
N ALA A 384 4.16 -21.15 33.29
CA ALA A 384 4.08 -22.60 33.36
C ALA A 384 4.64 -23.17 34.69
N TYR A 385 5.75 -22.60 35.19
CA TYR A 385 6.33 -22.96 36.48
C TYR A 385 5.40 -22.58 37.66
N LEU A 386 4.77 -21.41 37.61
CA LEU A 386 3.81 -20.95 38.63
C LEU A 386 2.61 -21.90 38.75
N GLN A 387 2.07 -22.35 37.62
CA GLN A 387 0.92 -23.27 37.58
C GLN A 387 1.20 -24.66 38.17
N ARG A 388 2.48 -25.04 38.35
CA ARG A 388 2.90 -26.40 38.73
C ARG A 388 3.62 -26.48 40.06
N SER A 389 3.99 -25.33 40.62
CA SER A 389 4.64 -25.28 41.93
C SER A 389 3.67 -25.78 43.01
N PRO A 390 4.00 -26.84 43.77
CA PRO A 390 3.07 -27.46 44.71
C PRO A 390 2.65 -26.45 45.79
N SER A 391 1.34 -26.29 45.99
CA SER A 391 0.80 -25.71 47.22
C SER A 391 1.00 -26.71 48.35
N GLU A 392 2.06 -26.58 49.15
CA GLU A 392 2.18 -27.35 50.39
C GLU A 392 1.06 -26.91 51.36
N ARG A 393 -0.10 -27.57 51.28
CA ARG A 393 -1.04 -27.66 52.39
C ARG A 393 -0.77 -28.97 53.10
N ASP A 394 0.01 -28.88 54.16
CA ASP A 394 -0.04 -29.87 55.23
C ASP A 394 -1.41 -29.75 55.91
N GLY A 395 -2.24 -30.79 55.78
CA GLY A 395 -3.35 -31.10 56.69
C GLY A 395 -4.58 -30.18 56.70
N THR A 396 -5.71 -30.74 56.25
CA THR A 396 -7.09 -30.44 56.71
C THR A 396 -7.59 -28.98 56.60
N ASP A 397 -8.23 -28.63 55.48
CA ASP A 397 -9.68 -28.40 55.39
C ASP A 397 -10.04 -27.97 53.95
N ALA A 398 -11.15 -28.48 53.44
CA ALA A 398 -11.62 -28.22 52.09
C ALA A 398 -12.31 -26.85 52.01
N GLY A 399 -11.57 -25.86 51.53
CA GLY A 399 -12.08 -24.54 51.18
C GLY A 399 -11.21 -23.93 50.07
N ALA A 400 -11.84 -23.71 48.91
CA ALA A 400 -11.26 -23.10 47.73
C ALA A 400 -10.83 -21.64 48.02
N THR A 401 -9.58 -21.44 48.41
CA THR A 401 -8.90 -20.16 48.27
C THR A 401 -7.84 -20.34 47.19
N THR A 402 -8.16 -19.84 46.00
CA THR A 402 -7.26 -19.66 44.86
C THR A 402 -6.00 -18.91 45.31
N ASP A 403 -4.84 -19.39 44.89
CA ASP A 403 -3.51 -18.85 45.18
C ASP A 403 -3.37 -17.43 44.57
N THR A 404 -3.86 -16.41 45.30
CA THR A 404 -4.04 -15.03 44.83
C THR A 404 -2.74 -14.34 44.39
N GLY A 405 -1.60 -14.73 44.98
CA GLY A 405 -0.28 -14.22 44.61
C GLY A 405 0.20 -14.72 43.25
N ALA A 406 -0.01 -16.01 42.95
CA ALA A 406 0.36 -16.60 41.66
C ALA A 406 -0.48 -16.03 40.50
N ALA A 407 -1.80 -15.94 40.68
CA ALA A 407 -2.71 -15.35 39.69
C ALA A 407 -2.39 -13.87 39.41
N ARG A 408 -1.97 -13.11 40.43
CA ARG A 408 -1.55 -11.71 40.27
C ARG A 408 -0.23 -11.57 39.51
N LEU A 409 0.73 -12.46 39.76
CA LEU A 409 1.99 -12.48 39.02
C LEU A 409 1.77 -12.90 37.57
N GLU A 410 0.92 -13.89 37.32
CA GLU A 410 0.50 -14.28 35.96
C GLU A 410 -0.14 -13.10 35.23
N ALA A 411 -1.10 -12.40 35.84
CA ALA A 411 -1.74 -11.24 35.25
C ALA A 411 -0.73 -10.12 34.90
N GLU A 412 0.26 -9.87 35.75
CA GLU A 412 1.30 -8.85 35.50
C GLU A 412 2.29 -9.28 34.40
N LEU A 413 2.59 -10.58 34.29
CA LEU A 413 3.39 -11.12 33.18
C LEU A 413 2.63 -11.10 31.85
N TRP A 414 1.32 -11.36 31.87
CA TRP A 414 0.43 -11.17 30.72
C TRP A 414 0.34 -9.70 30.32
N GLN A 415 0.19 -8.77 31.27
CA GLN A 415 0.23 -7.33 31.00
C GLN A 415 1.58 -6.87 30.45
N LEU A 416 2.68 -7.48 30.90
CA LEU A 416 4.01 -7.21 30.39
C LEU A 416 4.16 -7.64 28.93
N GLN A 417 3.68 -8.84 28.57
CA GLN A 417 3.62 -9.33 27.19
C GLN A 417 2.73 -8.45 26.32
N ALA A 418 1.47 -8.24 26.73
CA ALA A 418 0.50 -7.43 25.99
C ALA A 418 1.02 -6.00 25.79
N GLY A 419 1.62 -5.39 26.82
CA GLY A 419 2.22 -4.08 26.73
C GLY A 419 3.43 -4.00 25.78
N ALA A 420 4.15 -5.10 25.56
CA ALA A 420 5.25 -5.12 24.57
C ALA A 420 4.73 -5.20 23.13
N PHE A 421 3.68 -5.98 22.89
CA PHE A 421 3.00 -6.01 21.58
C PHE A 421 2.26 -4.71 21.28
N LEU A 422 1.57 -4.13 22.27
CA LEU A 422 0.93 -2.81 22.16
C LEU A 422 1.94 -1.72 21.80
N ARG A 423 3.10 -1.66 22.49
CA ARG A 423 4.15 -0.71 22.12
C ARG A 423 4.60 -0.92 20.68
N GLN A 424 4.74 -2.16 20.22
CA GLN A 424 5.13 -2.43 18.83
C GLN A 424 4.08 -1.94 17.82
N ALA A 425 2.78 -2.14 18.12
CA ALA A 425 1.69 -1.62 17.31
C ALA A 425 1.63 -0.08 17.33
N GLU A 426 1.78 0.54 18.50
CA GLU A 426 1.84 2.00 18.69
C GLU A 426 3.01 2.63 17.90
N HIS A 427 4.17 1.98 17.83
CA HIS A 427 5.29 2.46 17.00
C HIS A 427 4.93 2.40 15.50
N GLY A 428 4.25 1.34 15.06
CA GLY A 428 3.77 1.21 13.69
C GLY A 428 2.72 2.27 13.30
N GLU A 429 1.84 2.64 14.23
CA GLU A 429 0.83 3.68 14.08
C GLU A 429 1.43 5.09 14.11
N THR A 430 2.33 5.37 15.06
CA THR A 430 3.09 6.63 15.12
C THR A 430 3.82 6.88 13.81
N ALA A 431 4.44 5.86 13.22
CA ALA A 431 5.11 6.00 11.92
C ALA A 431 4.14 6.35 10.76
N ILE A 432 2.86 5.97 10.84
CA ILE A 432 1.82 6.38 9.85
C ILE A 432 1.39 7.82 10.10
N GLU A 433 1.19 8.20 11.37
CA GLU A 433 0.82 9.57 11.72
C GLU A 433 1.89 10.57 11.30
N GLU A 434 3.15 10.28 11.58
CA GLU A 434 4.29 11.08 11.14
C GLU A 434 4.36 11.18 9.62
N GLN A 435 4.07 10.08 8.93
CA GLN A 435 4.00 10.07 7.47
C GLN A 435 2.95 11.05 6.95
N TYR A 436 1.75 11.01 7.53
CA TYR A 436 0.67 11.92 7.16
C TYR A 436 1.01 13.40 7.45
N VAL A 437 1.69 13.67 8.57
CA VAL A 437 2.14 15.02 8.93
C VAL A 437 3.16 15.55 7.91
N VAL A 438 4.15 14.75 7.54
CA VAL A 438 5.14 15.12 6.53
C VAL A 438 4.51 15.30 5.15
N ASP A 439 3.62 14.38 4.75
CA ASP A 439 2.86 14.45 3.49
C ASP A 439 2.08 15.76 3.41
N ALA A 440 1.28 16.07 4.45
CA ALA A 440 0.49 17.30 4.51
C ALA A 440 1.38 18.56 4.51
N GLY A 441 2.51 18.53 5.23
CA GLY A 441 3.43 19.66 5.33
C GLY A 441 4.19 19.96 4.04
N LEU A 442 4.49 18.95 3.23
CA LEU A 442 5.18 19.09 1.95
C LEU A 442 4.22 19.32 0.75
N LEU A 443 2.97 18.85 0.83
CA LEU A 443 1.96 19.03 -0.21
C LEU A 443 1.18 20.35 -0.12
N ASP A 444 1.13 21.01 1.05
CA ASP A 444 0.48 22.33 1.20
C ASP A 444 1.39 23.49 0.75
N ALA A 445 1.50 23.63 -0.58
CA ALA A 445 2.29 24.68 -1.24
C ALA A 445 1.86 26.12 -0.87
N ALA A 446 0.70 26.32 -0.24
CA ALA A 446 0.19 27.63 0.15
C ALA A 446 0.66 28.10 1.53
N ARG A 447 1.13 27.19 2.41
CA ARG A 447 1.44 27.51 3.82
C ARG A 447 2.92 27.39 4.22
N ALA A 448 3.74 26.56 3.57
CA ALA A 448 5.11 26.34 4.03
C ALA A 448 6.12 26.21 2.88
N ASN A 449 7.27 26.89 3.01
CA ASN A 449 8.38 26.71 2.08
C ASN A 449 9.16 25.43 2.48
N PRO A 450 9.28 24.43 1.58
CA PRO A 450 9.85 23.12 1.88
C PRO A 450 11.30 23.18 2.36
N ARG A 451 12.02 24.26 2.00
CA ARG A 451 13.42 24.49 2.40
C ARG A 451 13.59 24.74 3.89
N HIS A 452 12.54 25.14 4.61
CA HIS A 452 12.64 25.48 6.03
C HIS A 452 12.57 24.27 6.96
N LEU A 453 12.33 23.06 6.45
CA LEU A 453 12.22 21.83 7.25
C LEU A 453 11.16 21.87 8.37
N GLY A 454 10.24 22.83 8.36
CA GLY A 454 9.15 22.93 9.35
C GLY A 454 8.16 21.76 9.27
N TRP A 455 8.09 21.08 8.14
CA TRP A 455 7.30 19.86 7.92
C TRP A 455 7.78 18.66 8.73
N LEU A 456 8.95 18.74 9.38
CA LEU A 456 9.42 17.75 10.36
C LEU A 456 8.78 17.95 11.75
N GLU A 457 8.01 19.02 11.97
CA GLU A 457 7.31 19.27 13.22
C GLU A 457 6.29 18.16 13.50
N GLY A 458 6.37 17.54 14.68
CA GLY A 458 5.52 16.41 15.06
C GLY A 458 6.09 15.03 14.68
N THR A 459 7.31 14.98 14.13
CA THR A 459 8.03 13.71 13.88
C THR A 459 9.04 13.38 14.98
N HIS A 460 9.53 12.13 15.00
CA HIS A 460 10.61 11.67 15.86
C HIS A 460 11.99 12.29 15.53
N VAL A 461 12.11 13.05 14.43
CA VAL A 461 13.35 13.75 14.09
C VAL A 461 13.63 14.81 15.12
N ARG A 462 14.86 14.83 15.63
CA ARG A 462 15.28 15.76 16.69
C ARG A 462 16.03 16.97 16.17
N ALA A 463 16.73 16.80 15.06
CA ALA A 463 17.44 17.85 14.35
C ALA A 463 17.57 17.50 12.87
N GLY A 464 17.62 18.50 12.00
CA GLY A 464 17.81 18.30 10.57
C GLY A 464 18.45 19.50 9.89
N VAL A 465 19.17 19.26 8.80
CA VAL A 465 19.81 20.28 7.96
C VAL A 465 19.61 19.91 6.49
N LEU A 466 19.12 20.86 5.70
CA LEU A 466 19.01 20.75 4.25
C LEU A 466 20.06 21.65 3.62
N ALA A 467 20.90 21.07 2.76
CA ALA A 467 21.88 21.81 2.00
C ALA A 467 21.71 21.50 0.51
N LEU A 468 21.61 22.55 -0.31
CA LEU A 468 21.47 22.44 -1.77
C LEU A 468 22.79 22.73 -2.45
N TRP A 469 23.00 22.20 -3.65
CA TRP A 469 24.21 22.51 -4.43
C TRP A 469 24.32 24.01 -4.70
N ASP A 470 25.52 24.55 -4.55
CA ASP A 470 25.79 25.90 -4.99
C ASP A 470 25.82 25.93 -6.53
N GLU A 471 25.27 27.00 -7.13
CA GLU A 471 25.05 27.13 -8.58
C GLU A 471 24.20 26.00 -9.21
N ASP A 472 23.39 25.29 -8.42
CA ASP A 472 22.52 24.19 -8.85
C ASP A 472 23.29 23.07 -9.60
N SER A 473 24.56 22.86 -9.24
CA SER A 473 25.41 21.84 -9.87
C SER A 473 26.25 21.03 -8.88
N PRO A 474 26.16 19.68 -8.90
CA PRO A 474 27.01 18.77 -8.13
C PRO A 474 28.50 18.89 -8.45
N ALA A 475 28.83 19.37 -9.66
CA ALA A 475 30.20 19.55 -10.12
C ALA A 475 30.97 20.60 -9.29
N SER A 476 30.27 21.50 -8.59
CA SER A 476 30.87 22.47 -7.68
C SER A 476 31.53 21.81 -6.47
N GLY A 477 31.02 20.65 -6.04
CA GLY A 477 31.42 19.97 -4.80
C GLY A 477 31.09 20.76 -3.52
N VAL A 478 30.35 21.86 -3.63
CA VAL A 478 30.02 22.79 -2.55
C VAL A 478 28.51 22.80 -2.32
N LEU A 479 28.12 22.61 -1.06
CA LEU A 479 26.74 22.65 -0.58
C LEU A 479 26.51 23.95 0.20
N ARG A 480 25.38 24.61 -0.07
CA ARG A 480 24.88 25.75 0.69
C ARG A 480 23.71 25.31 1.57
N VAL A 481 23.82 25.54 2.88
CA VAL A 481 22.75 25.22 3.82
C VAL A 481 21.58 26.19 3.62
N VAL A 482 20.40 25.66 3.32
CA VAL A 482 19.18 26.46 3.06
C VAL A 482 18.12 26.29 4.14
N GLY A 483 18.23 25.23 4.95
CA GLY A 483 17.21 24.84 5.92
C GLY A 483 17.78 24.24 7.18
N ARG A 484 17.11 24.47 8.30
CA ARG A 484 17.40 23.79 9.57
C ARG A 484 16.11 23.45 10.32
N TYR A 485 16.13 22.32 11.01
CA TYR A 485 15.13 21.92 11.98
C TYR A 485 15.85 21.64 13.30
N ASP A 486 15.50 22.38 14.36
CA ASP A 486 16.08 22.23 15.70
C ASP A 486 15.11 22.83 16.73
N PRO A 487 14.07 22.08 17.15
CA PRO A 487 13.07 22.57 18.10
C PRO A 487 13.64 22.82 19.49
N ALA A 488 14.76 22.17 19.85
CA ALA A 488 15.41 22.32 21.15
C ALA A 488 16.38 23.52 21.22
N GLY A 489 16.77 24.09 20.07
CA GLY A 489 17.70 25.22 20.00
C GLY A 489 19.13 24.87 20.38
N ASN A 490 19.52 23.60 20.24
CA ASN A 490 20.83 23.09 20.66
C ASN A 490 21.90 23.15 19.55
N GLN A 491 21.51 23.47 18.32
CA GLN A 491 22.39 23.52 17.14
C GLN A 491 22.77 24.94 16.76
N PRO A 492 24.01 25.15 16.27
CA PRO A 492 24.42 26.44 15.71
C PRO A 492 23.56 26.80 14.49
N ASP A 493 23.34 28.08 14.26
CA ASP A 493 22.67 28.54 13.03
C ASP A 493 23.65 28.48 11.86
N LEU A 494 23.41 27.52 10.96
CA LEU A 494 24.23 27.26 9.79
C LEU A 494 23.58 27.72 8.49
N VAL A 495 22.34 28.26 8.53
CA VAL A 495 21.61 28.66 7.32
C VAL A 495 22.37 29.78 6.59
N GLY A 496 22.59 29.60 5.29
CA GLY A 496 23.38 30.50 4.45
C GLY A 496 24.88 30.22 4.41
N THR A 497 25.40 29.30 5.23
CA THR A 497 26.81 28.87 5.14
C THR A 497 27.03 27.90 3.98
N THR A 498 28.26 27.87 3.46
CA THR A 498 28.72 26.92 2.43
C THR A 498 29.76 25.96 3.01
N MET A 499 29.71 24.70 2.61
CA MET A 499 30.67 23.66 3.00
C MET A 499 30.94 22.70 1.85
N THR A 500 32.06 21.99 1.87
CA THR A 500 32.29 20.95 0.88
C THR A 500 31.40 19.75 1.19
N VAL A 501 31.03 18.98 0.18
CA VAL A 501 30.24 17.76 0.39
C VAL A 501 30.97 16.72 1.28
N GLN A 502 32.31 16.78 1.33
CA GLN A 502 33.12 15.94 2.22
C GLN A 502 32.98 16.31 3.71
N ASP A 503 32.62 17.57 4.01
CA ASP A 503 32.37 18.07 5.36
C ASP A 503 30.89 17.94 5.78
N PHE A 504 30.01 17.49 4.88
CA PHE A 504 28.61 17.20 5.18
C PHE A 504 28.45 15.74 5.65
N PRO A 505 27.77 15.43 6.76
CA PRO A 505 26.94 16.31 7.57
C PRO A 505 27.75 17.16 8.57
N PRO A 506 27.22 18.33 9.01
CA PRO A 506 27.90 19.18 9.97
C PRO A 506 28.25 18.44 11.27
N ALA A 507 29.46 18.64 11.80
CA ALA A 507 29.92 17.96 13.02
C ALA A 507 28.95 18.11 14.21
N ALA A 508 28.27 19.26 14.32
CA ALA A 508 27.28 19.52 15.36
C ALA A 508 26.05 18.59 15.30
N LEU A 509 25.64 18.14 14.12
CA LEU A 509 24.57 17.16 13.96
C LEU A 509 25.04 15.75 14.33
N VAL A 510 26.26 15.39 13.96
CA VAL A 510 26.88 14.11 14.34
C VAL A 510 27.01 14.00 15.87
N ASP A 511 27.41 15.09 16.53
CA ASP A 511 27.51 15.15 17.99
C ASP A 511 26.15 15.09 18.68
N ALA A 512 25.13 15.75 18.11
CA ALA A 512 23.78 15.67 18.66
C ALA A 512 23.16 14.28 18.55
N ALA A 513 23.40 13.56 17.45
CA ALA A 513 22.97 12.17 17.32
C ALA A 513 23.56 11.28 18.43
N ALA A 514 24.86 11.46 18.72
CA ALA A 514 25.53 10.72 19.79
C ALA A 514 25.04 11.09 21.20
N ALA A 515 24.52 12.31 21.40
CA ALA A 515 24.03 12.80 22.69
C ALA A 515 22.52 12.59 22.93
N ALA A 516 21.73 12.33 21.88
CA ALA A 516 20.27 12.38 21.95
C ALA A 516 19.61 11.16 22.61
N SER A 517 19.97 9.93 22.23
CA SER A 517 19.45 8.70 22.83
C SER A 517 20.31 7.48 22.51
N GLU A 518 20.04 6.38 23.20
CA GLU A 518 20.59 5.07 22.83
C GLU A 518 20.04 4.53 21.51
N HIS A 519 19.16 5.22 20.76
CA HIS A 519 18.62 4.71 19.49
C HIS A 519 18.74 5.69 18.33
N SER A 520 19.23 6.91 18.57
CA SER A 520 19.38 7.93 17.52
C SER A 520 20.65 7.76 16.68
N LEU A 521 20.55 8.07 15.39
CA LEU A 521 21.64 8.10 14.42
C LEU A 521 21.63 9.39 13.60
N CYS A 522 22.80 9.75 13.06
CA CYS A 522 22.94 10.79 12.04
C CYS A 522 22.77 10.14 10.65
N ILE A 523 21.67 10.46 9.99
CA ILE A 523 21.26 9.87 8.71
C ILE A 523 21.37 10.94 7.63
N VAL A 524 22.06 10.61 6.54
CA VAL A 524 22.24 11.47 5.38
C VAL A 524 21.56 10.83 4.16
N LEU A 525 20.71 11.63 3.53
CA LEU A 525 19.87 11.26 2.41
C LEU A 525 20.20 12.21 1.25
N PRO A 526 20.51 11.69 0.05
CA PRO A 526 20.63 12.52 -1.12
C PRO A 526 19.24 13.04 -1.53
N VAL A 527 19.16 14.33 -1.88
CA VAL A 527 17.92 14.97 -2.33
C VAL A 527 18.08 15.18 -3.83
N HIS A 528 17.54 14.27 -4.62
CA HIS A 528 17.59 14.34 -6.07
C HIS A 528 16.40 13.61 -6.71
N THR A 529 16.04 14.04 -7.91
CA THR A 529 15.19 13.29 -8.85
C THR A 529 16.09 12.72 -9.95
N ARG A 530 15.51 12.08 -10.98
CA ARG A 530 16.30 11.76 -12.18
C ARG A 530 16.70 12.98 -12.99
N GLU A 531 15.92 14.06 -12.88
CA GLU A 531 16.09 15.26 -13.69
C GLU A 531 16.96 16.32 -12.97
N HIS A 532 16.94 16.36 -11.64
CA HIS A 532 17.63 17.36 -10.84
C HIS A 532 18.32 16.76 -9.61
N GLU A 533 19.62 16.98 -9.47
CA GLU A 533 20.33 16.80 -8.20
C GLU A 533 20.19 18.07 -7.36
N TRP A 534 19.37 18.05 -6.31
CA TRP A 534 19.11 19.23 -5.48
C TRP A 534 20.18 19.42 -4.40
N GLY A 535 20.60 18.36 -3.73
CA GLY A 535 21.60 18.42 -2.66
C GLY A 535 21.52 17.26 -1.67
N MET A 536 21.61 17.58 -0.38
CA MET A 536 21.68 16.60 0.72
C MET A 536 20.80 17.03 1.91
N LEU A 537 20.09 16.07 2.47
CA LEU A 537 19.35 16.19 3.72
C LEU A 537 20.04 15.35 4.79
N CYS A 538 20.36 15.97 5.92
CA CYS A 538 20.80 15.25 7.11
C CYS A 538 19.73 15.35 8.19
N VAL A 539 19.38 14.23 8.82
CA VAL A 539 18.46 14.17 9.96
C VAL A 539 19.06 13.38 11.12
N VAL A 540 18.66 13.72 12.34
CA VAL A 540 18.96 12.98 13.56
C VAL A 540 17.66 12.33 14.03
N GLY A 541 17.57 11.01 13.89
CA GLY A 541 16.37 10.23 14.22
C GLY A 541 16.69 8.78 14.58
N GLU A 542 15.66 7.96 14.80
CA GLU A 542 15.81 6.57 15.27
C GLU A 542 15.65 5.55 14.13
N ILE A 543 16.17 4.33 14.31
CA ILE A 543 16.06 3.24 13.32
C ILE A 543 14.88 2.35 13.69
N ASP A 544 14.02 2.07 12.71
CA ASP A 544 12.99 1.05 12.83
C ASP A 544 13.56 -0.32 12.41
N THR A 545 13.52 -1.28 13.33
CA THR A 545 13.98 -2.68 13.10
C THR A 545 12.82 -3.64 12.81
N THR A 546 11.59 -3.14 12.94
CA THR A 546 10.35 -3.93 12.91
C THR A 546 9.59 -3.72 11.61
N SER A 547 9.60 -2.50 11.07
CA SER A 547 8.92 -2.18 9.82
C SER A 547 9.84 -2.27 8.61
N ALA A 548 9.33 -2.79 7.50
CA ALA A 548 9.97 -2.71 6.19
C ALA A 548 9.82 -1.32 5.53
N ARG A 549 9.21 -0.34 6.21
CA ARG A 549 9.02 1.01 5.69
C ARG A 549 10.33 1.78 5.63
N GLU A 550 10.54 2.49 4.52
CA GLU A 550 11.68 3.36 4.30
C GLU A 550 11.29 4.83 4.58
N THR A 551 10.91 5.13 5.82
CA THR A 551 10.30 6.41 6.23
C THR A 551 11.08 7.64 5.74
N TYR A 552 12.37 7.73 6.08
CA TYR A 552 13.20 8.89 5.72
C TYR A 552 13.43 9.04 4.22
N TYR A 553 13.49 7.92 3.52
CA TYR A 553 13.65 7.90 2.08
C TYR A 553 12.39 8.40 1.37
N HIS A 554 11.22 7.99 1.85
CA HIS A 554 9.94 8.53 1.38
C HIS A 554 9.82 10.04 1.65
N TRP A 555 10.26 10.52 2.83
CA TRP A 555 10.30 11.96 3.13
C TRP A 555 11.25 12.74 2.21
N ALA A 556 12.42 12.19 1.91
CA ALA A 556 13.36 12.79 0.97
C ALA A 556 12.76 12.85 -0.46
N ALA A 557 12.02 11.82 -0.89
CA ALA A 557 11.34 11.80 -2.19
C ALA A 557 10.24 12.88 -2.28
N LEU A 558 9.43 13.03 -1.24
CA LEU A 558 8.42 14.10 -1.18
C LEU A 558 9.03 15.49 -1.15
N LEU A 559 10.15 15.67 -0.43
CA LEU A 559 10.89 16.92 -0.43
C LEU A 559 11.37 17.26 -1.85
N CYS A 560 11.84 16.27 -2.61
CA CYS A 560 12.20 16.46 -4.02
C CYS A 560 11.00 16.91 -4.85
N GLY A 561 9.84 16.25 -4.70
CA GLY A 561 8.61 16.63 -5.40
C GLY A 561 8.14 18.05 -5.08
N ALA A 562 8.24 18.47 -3.81
CA ALA A 562 7.91 19.82 -3.39
C ALA A 562 8.87 20.89 -3.97
N LEU A 563 10.17 20.59 -4.02
CA LEU A 563 11.17 21.48 -4.64
C LEU A 563 10.97 21.58 -6.16
N GLU A 564 10.61 20.48 -6.82
CA GLU A 564 10.29 20.44 -8.25
C GLU A 564 9.01 21.24 -8.57
N ALA A 565 7.96 21.08 -7.76
CA ALA A 565 6.73 21.86 -7.92
C ALA A 565 6.96 23.36 -7.76
N GLU A 566 7.79 23.78 -6.78
CA GLU A 566 8.20 25.18 -6.61
C GLU A 566 8.95 25.69 -7.86
N HIS A 567 9.87 24.89 -8.40
CA HIS A 567 10.64 25.20 -9.61
C HIS A 567 9.74 25.36 -10.84
N LEU A 568 8.80 24.43 -11.06
CA LEU A 568 7.84 24.46 -12.16
C LEU A 568 6.86 25.64 -12.04
N GLN A 569 6.36 25.95 -10.84
CA GLN A 569 5.47 27.08 -10.64
C GLN A 569 6.19 28.42 -10.89
N ALA A 570 7.47 28.52 -10.50
CA ALA A 570 8.31 29.65 -10.86
C ALA A 570 8.50 29.75 -12.37
N ALA A 571 8.72 28.64 -13.07
CA ALA A 571 8.83 28.58 -14.53
C ALA A 571 7.53 29.00 -15.24
N VAL A 572 6.35 28.59 -14.74
CA VAL A 572 5.03 28.99 -15.27
C VAL A 572 4.81 30.50 -15.11
N ARG A 573 5.12 31.08 -13.94
CA ARG A 573 5.03 32.54 -13.75
C ARG A 573 5.98 33.32 -14.67
N VAL A 574 7.15 32.75 -14.95
CA VAL A 574 8.07 33.30 -15.97
C VAL A 574 7.47 33.15 -17.37
N SER A 575 6.75 32.05 -17.66
CA SER A 575 6.06 31.81 -18.93
C SER A 575 4.82 32.70 -19.14
N GLU A 576 4.01 33.02 -18.13
CA GLU A 576 2.90 33.98 -18.24
C GLU A 576 3.41 35.39 -18.55
N LYS A 577 4.48 35.81 -17.85
CA LYS A 577 5.22 37.02 -18.21
C LYS A 577 5.77 36.92 -19.62
N ARG A 578 6.26 35.73 -20.02
CA ARG A 578 6.69 35.43 -21.39
C ARG A 578 5.53 35.56 -22.38
N TYR A 579 4.29 35.18 -22.10
CA TYR A 579 3.13 35.33 -23.00
C TYR A 579 2.72 36.79 -23.21
N ALA A 580 2.71 37.59 -22.15
CA ALA A 580 2.57 39.04 -22.27
C ALA A 580 3.74 39.67 -23.05
N LEU A 581 4.92 39.05 -22.97
CA LEU A 581 6.07 39.33 -23.83
C LEU A 581 5.95 38.70 -25.24
N VAL A 582 5.17 37.63 -25.46
CA VAL A 582 4.96 36.93 -26.75
C VAL A 582 4.02 37.73 -27.61
N ALA A 583 2.94 38.32 -27.08
CA ALA A 583 2.18 39.34 -27.82
C ALA A 583 3.07 40.55 -28.23
N ARG A 584 4.17 40.79 -27.49
CA ARG A 584 5.22 41.75 -27.87
C ARG A 584 6.34 41.14 -28.74
N ALA A 585 6.48 39.81 -28.82
CA ALA A 585 7.56 39.12 -29.51
C ALA A 585 7.14 38.44 -30.83
N THR A 586 5.86 38.05 -30.99
CA THR A 586 5.28 37.57 -32.26
C THR A 586 5.15 38.67 -33.29
N ASN A 587 5.36 39.92 -32.87
CA ASN A 587 5.35 41.08 -33.75
C ASN A 587 3.97 41.36 -34.38
N ASP A 588 2.89 40.67 -34.02
CA ASP A 588 1.53 40.86 -34.56
C ASP A 588 0.88 42.17 -34.10
N GLY A 589 0.10 42.79 -35.00
CA GLY A 589 -0.71 43.96 -34.71
C GLY A 589 -2.17 43.59 -34.49
N LEU A 590 -2.82 44.21 -33.51
CA LEU A 590 -4.25 44.04 -33.25
C LEU A 590 -5.10 45.10 -33.95
N TRP A 591 -6.27 44.73 -34.45
CA TRP A 591 -7.23 45.64 -35.05
C TRP A 591 -8.67 45.24 -34.74
N GLU A 592 -9.58 46.21 -34.87
CA GLU A 592 -11.01 46.07 -34.57
C GLU A 592 -11.81 46.99 -35.49
N TRP A 593 -12.88 46.49 -36.10
CA TRP A 593 -13.74 47.27 -37.00
C TRP A 593 -15.21 47.18 -36.59
N GLU A 594 -15.79 48.30 -36.16
CA GLU A 594 -17.21 48.44 -35.81
C GLU A 594 -18.03 48.74 -37.08
N LEU A 595 -18.93 47.83 -37.48
CA LEU A 595 -19.66 47.89 -38.75
C LEU A 595 -20.74 48.97 -38.78
N GLY A 596 -21.38 49.23 -37.64
CA GLY A 596 -22.45 50.24 -37.53
C GLY A 596 -21.94 51.68 -37.61
N THR A 597 -20.74 51.95 -37.09
CA THR A 597 -20.12 53.29 -37.07
C THR A 597 -19.01 53.44 -38.12
N ARG A 598 -18.63 52.35 -38.80
CA ARG A 598 -17.44 52.23 -39.66
C ARG A 598 -16.14 52.64 -38.95
N SER A 599 -16.09 52.52 -37.62
CA SER A 599 -14.92 52.88 -36.83
C SER A 599 -13.91 51.75 -36.82
N LEU A 600 -12.70 52.01 -37.29
CA LEU A 600 -11.57 51.08 -37.23
C LEU A 600 -10.62 51.49 -36.10
N TYR A 601 -10.39 50.60 -35.14
CA TYR A 601 -9.29 50.67 -34.19
C TYR A 601 -8.14 49.81 -34.70
N VAL A 602 -6.93 50.36 -34.66
CA VAL A 602 -5.69 49.63 -34.91
C VAL A 602 -4.73 49.94 -33.77
N SER A 603 -4.10 48.90 -33.24
CA SER A 603 -3.05 49.05 -32.22
C SER A 603 -1.82 49.73 -32.83
N ASP A 604 -1.00 50.39 -31.98
CA ASP A 604 0.27 51.00 -32.41
C ASP A 604 1.19 50.00 -33.12
N ARG A 605 1.07 48.71 -32.78
CA ARG A 605 1.84 47.63 -33.41
C ARG A 605 1.36 47.30 -34.83
N CYS A 606 0.06 47.34 -35.10
CA CYS A 606 -0.48 47.25 -36.47
C CYS A 606 0.11 48.34 -37.36
N VAL A 607 0.13 49.58 -36.85
CA VAL A 607 0.66 50.75 -37.55
C VAL A 607 2.16 50.58 -37.86
N LEU A 608 2.93 50.09 -36.88
CA LEU A 608 4.35 49.80 -37.05
C LEU A 608 4.63 48.64 -38.03
N LEU A 609 3.82 47.58 -38.03
CA LEU A 609 3.98 46.42 -38.90
C LEU A 609 3.93 46.77 -40.38
N VAL A 610 3.05 47.70 -40.74
CA VAL A 610 2.85 48.14 -42.13
C VAL A 610 3.64 49.42 -42.47
N GLY A 611 4.52 49.88 -41.58
CA GLY A 611 5.49 50.94 -41.84
C GLY A 611 5.04 52.38 -41.60
N PHE A 612 3.92 52.63 -40.90
CA PHE A 612 3.44 54.00 -40.61
C PHE A 612 3.93 54.56 -39.25
N GLU A 613 3.80 55.89 -39.06
CA GLU A 613 4.18 56.56 -37.81
C GLU A 613 3.10 56.39 -36.70
N PRO A 614 3.46 55.94 -35.48
CA PRO A 614 2.52 55.84 -34.36
C PRO A 614 1.97 57.21 -33.92
N GLY A 615 0.66 57.31 -33.66
CA GLY A 615 0.02 58.51 -33.10
C GLY A 615 -0.83 59.34 -34.07
N LEU A 616 -0.86 58.99 -35.36
CA LEU A 616 -1.87 59.48 -36.31
C LEU A 616 -3.11 58.57 -36.26
N PRO A 617 -4.33 59.10 -36.31
CA PRO A 617 -5.54 58.27 -36.32
C PRO A 617 -5.67 57.54 -37.66
N HIS A 618 -5.24 56.28 -37.70
CA HIS A 618 -5.42 55.36 -38.83
C HIS A 618 -6.78 54.66 -38.74
N THR A 619 -7.84 55.46 -38.80
CA THR A 619 -9.23 55.01 -38.57
C THR A 619 -10.04 54.80 -39.85
N ASP A 620 -9.45 55.05 -41.03
CA ASP A 620 -10.14 54.93 -42.32
C ASP A 620 -9.84 53.60 -43.02
N LEU A 621 -10.87 52.74 -43.11
CA LEU A 621 -10.78 51.44 -43.76
C LEU A 621 -10.51 51.54 -45.27
N ASP A 622 -10.99 52.59 -45.94
CA ASP A 622 -10.84 52.73 -47.39
C ASP A 622 -9.37 53.04 -47.76
N GLU A 623 -8.63 53.70 -46.85
CA GLU A 623 -7.18 53.94 -46.98
C GLU A 623 -6.38 52.63 -46.88
N TRP A 624 -6.71 51.77 -45.92
CA TRP A 624 -6.06 50.45 -45.77
C TRP A 624 -6.37 49.55 -46.96
N ARG A 625 -7.61 49.56 -47.45
CA ARG A 625 -8.01 48.76 -48.61
C ARG A 625 -7.31 49.18 -49.90
N ALA A 626 -7.07 50.48 -50.10
CA ALA A 626 -6.41 51.00 -51.30
C ALA A 626 -4.95 50.54 -51.46
N ARG A 627 -4.33 50.07 -50.37
CA ARG A 627 -2.94 49.59 -50.33
C ARG A 627 -2.82 48.07 -50.52
N VAL A 628 -3.92 47.34 -50.62
CA VAL A 628 -3.88 45.90 -50.94
C VAL A 628 -3.59 45.73 -52.42
N HIS A 629 -2.76 44.73 -52.78
CA HIS A 629 -2.41 44.44 -54.16
C HIS A 629 -3.67 44.18 -55.01
N PRO A 630 -3.76 44.70 -56.26
CA PRO A 630 -4.97 44.60 -57.08
C PRO A 630 -5.51 43.18 -57.29
N ASP A 631 -4.62 42.19 -57.42
CA ASP A 631 -4.98 40.78 -57.61
C ASP A 631 -5.63 40.15 -56.36
N ASP A 632 -5.28 40.63 -55.16
CA ASP A 632 -5.69 40.03 -53.88
C ASP A 632 -6.92 40.76 -53.29
N CYS A 633 -7.21 41.96 -53.79
CA CYS A 633 -8.33 42.82 -53.37
C CYS A 633 -9.71 42.14 -53.46
N ALA A 634 -9.92 41.33 -54.51
CA ALA A 634 -11.21 40.66 -54.73
C ALA A 634 -11.43 39.53 -53.72
N GLU A 635 -10.39 38.73 -53.47
CA GLU A 635 -10.43 37.59 -52.55
C GLU A 635 -10.51 38.03 -51.09
N LEU A 636 -9.64 38.95 -50.66
CA LEU A 636 -9.68 39.54 -49.31
C LEU A 636 -11.03 40.23 -49.04
N GLY A 637 -11.56 40.94 -50.04
CA GLY A 637 -12.85 41.62 -49.93
C GLY A 637 -14.03 40.66 -49.77
N GLU A 638 -13.98 39.49 -50.41
CA GLU A 638 -15.02 38.47 -50.30
C GLU A 638 -14.92 37.72 -48.96
N HIS A 639 -13.72 37.38 -48.51
CA HIS A 639 -13.47 36.75 -47.21
C HIS A 639 -13.94 37.61 -46.04
N ILE A 640 -13.55 38.89 -46.01
CA ILE A 640 -14.04 39.83 -44.99
C ILE A 640 -15.55 40.07 -45.18
N GLY A 641 -16.02 40.16 -46.43
CA GLY A 641 -17.43 40.35 -46.77
C GLY A 641 -18.35 39.23 -46.28
N ALA A 642 -17.90 37.98 -46.33
CA ALA A 642 -18.64 36.82 -45.84
C ALA A 642 -18.82 36.88 -44.31
N VAL A 643 -17.79 37.30 -43.56
CA VAL A 643 -17.93 37.49 -42.10
C VAL A 643 -18.88 38.64 -41.78
N VAL A 644 -18.81 39.74 -42.53
CA VAL A 644 -19.74 40.87 -42.38
C VAL A 644 -21.20 40.48 -42.66
N ARG A 645 -21.44 39.69 -43.71
CA ARG A 645 -22.78 39.19 -44.06
C ARG A 645 -23.28 38.11 -43.07
N GLY A 646 -22.43 37.72 -42.11
CA GLY A 646 -22.72 36.68 -41.14
C GLY A 646 -22.74 35.27 -41.75
N GLU A 647 -22.26 35.13 -42.99
CA GLU A 647 -22.11 33.86 -43.72
C GLU A 647 -20.94 33.04 -43.14
N GLN A 648 -19.97 33.71 -42.51
CA GLN A 648 -18.86 33.13 -41.77
C GLN A 648 -18.67 33.85 -40.43
N GLU A 649 -18.10 33.16 -39.43
CA GLU A 649 -17.83 33.72 -38.11
C GLU A 649 -16.39 34.24 -38.01
N THR A 650 -15.42 33.51 -38.57
CA THR A 650 -14.03 33.94 -38.70
C THR A 650 -13.58 33.86 -40.15
N THR A 651 -12.55 34.63 -40.48
CA THR A 651 -11.79 34.46 -41.71
C THR A 651 -10.31 34.62 -41.43
N GLU A 652 -9.51 33.90 -42.19
CA GLU A 652 -8.10 34.21 -42.38
C GLU A 652 -7.86 34.46 -43.85
N SER A 653 -7.05 35.45 -44.18
CA SER A 653 -6.74 35.78 -45.56
C SER A 653 -5.31 36.28 -45.65
N GLU A 654 -4.59 35.69 -46.59
CA GLU A 654 -3.23 36.08 -46.94
C GLU A 654 -3.29 36.99 -48.15
N PHE A 655 -2.60 38.12 -48.10
CA PHE A 655 -2.64 39.11 -49.17
C PHE A 655 -1.39 39.95 -49.17
N ARG A 656 -1.10 40.57 -50.30
CA ARG A 656 0.02 41.49 -50.45
C ARG A 656 -0.41 42.91 -50.08
N PHE A 657 0.29 43.53 -49.14
CA PHE A 657 0.03 44.89 -48.67
C PHE A 657 1.15 45.86 -49.08
N GLU A 658 0.79 47.05 -49.57
CA GLU A 658 1.70 48.09 -50.04
C GLU A 658 2.18 48.99 -48.90
N PHE A 659 3.49 48.97 -48.67
CA PHE A 659 4.18 49.76 -47.67
C PHE A 659 4.37 51.21 -48.16
N PRO A 660 4.67 52.20 -47.28
CA PRO A 660 4.84 53.60 -47.68
C PRO A 660 5.92 53.88 -48.73
N ASP A 661 6.84 52.94 -48.94
CA ASP A 661 7.91 52.98 -49.94
C ASP A 661 7.50 52.44 -51.32
N GLY A 662 6.28 51.89 -51.45
CA GLY A 662 5.73 51.30 -52.68
C GLY A 662 6.01 49.81 -52.87
N SER A 663 6.53 49.10 -51.87
CA SER A 663 6.79 47.65 -51.92
C SER A 663 5.64 46.80 -51.37
N TYR A 664 5.53 45.53 -51.80
CA TYR A 664 4.48 44.58 -51.38
C TYR A 664 5.03 43.44 -50.51
N HIS A 665 4.36 43.17 -49.37
CA HIS A 665 4.73 42.10 -48.42
C HIS A 665 3.53 41.22 -48.09
N TRP A 666 3.76 39.93 -47.81
CA TRP A 666 2.69 38.99 -47.48
C TRP A 666 2.23 39.16 -46.04
N MET A 667 1.00 39.63 -45.91
CA MET A 667 0.34 39.82 -44.64
C MET A 667 -0.74 38.76 -44.45
N LEU A 668 -0.86 38.26 -43.23
CA LEU A 668 -1.99 37.46 -42.79
C LEU A 668 -2.91 38.33 -41.96
N CYS A 669 -4.11 38.52 -42.46
CA CYS A 669 -5.20 39.10 -41.69
C CYS A 669 -6.08 37.97 -41.17
N ARG A 670 -6.28 37.94 -39.86
CA ARG A 670 -7.32 37.12 -39.22
C ARG A 670 -8.41 38.05 -38.70
N ALA A 671 -9.66 37.69 -38.92
CA ALA A 671 -10.82 38.44 -38.44
C ALA A 671 -11.86 37.50 -37.83
N LEU A 672 -12.55 37.98 -36.79
CA LEU A 672 -13.67 37.35 -36.12
C LEU A 672 -14.83 38.34 -36.06
N GLY A 673 -16.00 37.94 -36.54
CA GLY A 673 -17.24 38.71 -36.44
C GLY A 673 -17.89 38.54 -35.07
N VAL A 674 -17.99 39.63 -34.32
CA VAL A 674 -18.63 39.72 -33.00
C VAL A 674 -20.08 40.18 -33.18
N ARG A 675 -21.03 39.38 -32.68
CA ARG A 675 -22.48 39.67 -32.76
C ARG A 675 -22.96 40.31 -31.46
N ALA A 676 -24.10 40.99 -31.52
CA ALA A 676 -24.65 41.71 -30.37
C ALA A 676 -25.02 40.81 -29.16
N ALA A 677 -25.09 39.49 -29.33
CA ALA A 677 -25.36 38.53 -28.26
C ALA A 677 -24.10 38.09 -27.47
N ASP A 678 -22.91 38.34 -28.02
CA ASP A 678 -21.64 37.88 -27.44
C ASP A 678 -21.10 38.84 -26.36
N ASP A 679 -21.66 40.05 -26.26
CA ASP A 679 -21.39 41.04 -25.21
C ASP A 679 -22.22 40.80 -23.91
N GLY A 680 -22.79 39.60 -23.75
CA GLY A 680 -23.65 39.24 -22.63
C GLY A 680 -25.14 39.50 -22.89
N PRO A 681 -26.04 39.01 -22.02
CA PRO A 681 -27.41 38.68 -22.41
C PRO A 681 -28.27 39.93 -22.55
N ALA A 682 -28.60 40.31 -23.79
CA ALA A 682 -29.72 41.19 -24.09
C ALA A 682 -31.02 40.34 -24.12
N THR A 683 -31.78 40.40 -23.02
CA THR A 683 -33.14 39.86 -22.93
C THR A 683 -34.12 40.75 -23.69
N ASP A 684 -34.89 40.16 -24.62
CA ASP A 684 -36.03 40.84 -25.24
C ASP A 684 -37.24 40.88 -24.29
N VAL A 685 -38.09 41.90 -24.43
CA VAL A 685 -39.25 42.25 -23.58
C VAL A 685 -40.37 41.19 -23.64
N THR A 686 -40.22 40.15 -24.46
CA THR A 686 -41.17 39.06 -24.59
C THR A 686 -40.78 37.76 -23.86
N GLY A 687 -39.62 37.72 -23.19
CA GLY A 687 -39.26 36.58 -22.33
C GLY A 687 -39.14 35.22 -23.06
N ARG A 688 -38.99 35.25 -24.39
CA ARG A 688 -38.62 34.09 -25.19
C ARG A 688 -37.18 34.24 -25.66
N ALA A 689 -36.35 33.27 -25.30
CA ALA A 689 -35.03 33.13 -25.90
C ALA A 689 -35.20 32.92 -27.42
N PRO A 690 -34.47 33.64 -28.28
CA PRO A 690 -34.40 33.28 -29.69
C PRO A 690 -33.89 31.83 -29.81
N GLU A 691 -34.56 31.05 -30.64
CA GLU A 691 -34.42 29.60 -30.74
C GLU A 691 -33.08 29.14 -31.37
N SER A 692 -32.16 30.07 -31.67
CA SER A 692 -30.76 29.80 -32.07
C SER A 692 -29.87 31.07 -31.92
N PRO A 693 -28.62 31.00 -31.39
CA PRO A 693 -27.73 32.15 -31.17
C PRO A 693 -27.15 32.80 -32.43
N THR A 694 -27.49 32.30 -33.62
CA THR A 694 -26.74 32.54 -34.87
C THR A 694 -27.41 33.51 -35.84
N ASP A 695 -28.60 34.04 -35.54
CA ASP A 695 -29.41 34.85 -36.48
C ASP A 695 -29.27 36.39 -36.31
N GLY A 696 -28.43 36.87 -35.38
CA GLY A 696 -28.21 38.30 -35.16
C GLY A 696 -27.13 38.89 -36.08
N PRO A 697 -27.28 40.12 -36.61
CA PRO A 697 -26.27 40.73 -37.49
C PRO A 697 -24.93 40.93 -36.76
N VAL A 698 -23.82 40.70 -37.46
CA VAL A 698 -22.47 41.00 -36.96
C VAL A 698 -22.35 42.50 -36.73
N ARG A 699 -21.87 42.89 -35.55
CA ARG A 699 -21.76 44.29 -35.14
C ARG A 699 -20.36 44.83 -35.32
N ARG A 700 -19.35 44.00 -35.04
CA ARG A 700 -17.93 44.36 -35.05
C ARG A 700 -17.08 43.20 -35.56
N LEU A 701 -15.91 43.50 -36.11
CA LEU A 701 -14.85 42.53 -36.37
C LEU A 701 -13.68 42.79 -35.43
N VAL A 702 -13.03 41.75 -34.93
CA VAL A 702 -11.76 41.84 -34.21
C VAL A 702 -10.74 40.93 -34.85
N GLY A 703 -9.48 41.33 -34.87
CA GLY A 703 -8.50 40.61 -35.64
C GLY A 703 -7.06 40.91 -35.28
N SER A 704 -6.18 40.09 -35.85
CA SER A 704 -4.75 40.36 -35.88
C SER A 704 -4.25 40.47 -37.31
N LEU A 705 -3.19 41.25 -37.46
CA LEU A 705 -2.41 41.40 -38.68
C LEU A 705 -0.99 40.94 -38.37
N ALA A 706 -0.51 39.96 -39.12
CA ALA A 706 0.82 39.39 -38.98
C ALA A 706 1.55 39.48 -40.32
N ASP A 707 2.85 39.75 -40.29
CA ASP A 707 3.72 39.52 -41.45
C ASP A 707 4.03 38.01 -41.51
N ILE A 708 3.69 37.35 -42.61
CA ILE A 708 3.78 35.88 -42.74
C ILE A 708 4.71 35.41 -43.85
N ASP A 709 5.55 36.29 -44.38
CA ASP A 709 6.58 35.88 -45.33
C ASP A 709 7.45 34.73 -44.77
N GLU A 710 7.65 34.67 -43.45
CA GLU A 710 8.41 33.61 -42.77
C GLU A 710 7.59 32.33 -42.46
N ARG A 711 6.30 32.45 -42.06
CA ARG A 711 5.38 31.34 -41.71
C ARG A 711 5.04 30.45 -42.90
N ARG A 712 4.85 31.01 -44.10
CA ARG A 712 4.57 30.24 -45.32
C ARG A 712 5.68 29.21 -45.63
N SER A 713 6.89 29.42 -45.13
CA SER A 713 7.97 28.43 -45.25
C SER A 713 7.91 27.29 -44.21
N LEU A 714 7.11 27.45 -43.13
CA LEU A 714 6.92 26.49 -42.02
C LEU A 714 5.66 25.62 -42.15
N GLU A 715 4.62 26.05 -42.87
CA GLU A 715 3.36 25.28 -43.02
C GLU A 715 3.51 23.91 -43.69
N ASP A 716 4.54 23.73 -44.51
CA ASP A 716 4.92 22.43 -45.06
C ASP A 716 5.27 21.39 -43.96
N GLN A 717 5.58 21.83 -42.73
CA GLN A 717 5.87 20.98 -41.58
C GLN A 717 4.63 20.61 -40.74
N LEU A 718 3.53 21.41 -40.80
CA LEU A 718 2.33 21.23 -39.97
C LEU A 718 1.37 20.13 -40.45
N ARG A 719 1.48 19.70 -41.71
CA ARG A 719 0.65 18.62 -42.28
C ARG A 719 0.81 17.26 -41.56
N GLU A 720 1.90 17.07 -40.81
CA GLU A 720 2.17 15.87 -40.01
C GLU A 720 1.39 15.79 -38.68
N SER A 721 0.91 16.92 -38.12
CA SER A 721 0.34 16.97 -36.76
C SER A 721 -1.18 16.67 -36.66
N ALA A 722 -1.94 16.68 -37.76
CA ALA A 722 -3.43 16.54 -37.76
C ALA A 722 -3.97 15.10 -37.77
N LEU A 723 -3.11 14.09 -37.93
CA LEU A 723 -3.48 12.67 -38.01
C LEU A 723 -2.87 11.83 -36.88
N HIS A 724 -2.06 12.46 -36.03
CA HIS A 724 -1.34 11.81 -34.94
C HIS A 724 -1.71 12.49 -33.62
N ASP A 725 -1.73 11.71 -32.55
CA ASP A 725 -1.86 12.18 -31.18
C ASP A 725 -0.61 12.99 -30.82
N ALA A 726 -0.82 14.21 -30.33
CA ALA A 726 0.27 15.15 -30.07
C ALA A 726 1.22 14.68 -28.95
N LEU A 727 0.72 13.82 -28.05
CA LEU A 727 1.51 13.30 -26.94
C LEU A 727 2.31 12.06 -27.33
N THR A 728 1.68 11.05 -27.92
CA THR A 728 2.30 9.74 -28.19
C THR A 728 2.87 9.61 -29.60
N THR A 729 2.57 10.54 -30.50
CA THR A 729 2.84 10.49 -31.95
C THR A 729 2.22 9.29 -32.68
N LEU A 730 1.43 8.47 -31.97
CA LEU A 730 0.63 7.42 -32.60
C LEU A 730 -0.51 8.04 -33.40
N PRO A 731 -1.03 7.37 -34.44
CA PRO A 731 -2.32 7.70 -35.04
C PRO A 731 -3.36 8.09 -33.98
N ASN A 732 -4.07 9.18 -34.22
CA ASN A 732 -5.22 9.54 -33.38
C ASN A 732 -6.46 8.69 -33.76
N ARG A 733 -7.53 8.79 -32.97
CA ARG A 733 -8.77 8.04 -33.21
C ARG A 733 -9.31 8.16 -34.64
N ARG A 734 -9.17 9.33 -35.27
CA ARG A 734 -9.63 9.56 -36.65
C ARG A 734 -8.85 8.70 -37.65
N LEU A 735 -7.52 8.75 -37.61
CA LEU A 735 -6.68 7.94 -38.50
C LEU A 735 -6.85 6.44 -38.25
N PHE A 736 -7.11 6.03 -37.00
CA PHE A 736 -7.42 4.63 -36.68
C PHE A 736 -8.74 4.17 -37.30
N LEU A 737 -9.81 4.97 -37.17
CA LEU A 737 -11.12 4.66 -37.76
C LEU A 737 -11.03 4.55 -39.29
N GLU A 738 -10.34 5.48 -39.96
CA GLU A 738 -10.11 5.42 -41.41
C GLU A 738 -9.40 4.12 -41.83
N ARG A 739 -8.39 3.68 -41.06
CA ARG A 739 -7.68 2.42 -41.32
C ARG A 739 -8.51 1.18 -40.98
N LEU A 740 -9.34 1.23 -39.94
CA LEU A 740 -10.24 0.15 -39.57
C LEU A 740 -11.37 -0.02 -40.59
N GLU A 741 -11.94 1.07 -41.10
CA GLU A 741 -12.89 1.05 -42.21
C GLU A 741 -12.26 0.42 -43.45
N HIS A 742 -11.01 0.77 -43.75
CA HIS A 742 -10.27 0.14 -44.84
C HIS A 742 -10.06 -1.37 -44.61
N ALA A 743 -9.67 -1.80 -43.41
CA ALA A 743 -9.52 -3.22 -43.06
C ALA A 743 -10.85 -3.98 -43.14
N LEU A 744 -11.95 -3.37 -42.73
CA LEU A 744 -13.30 -3.92 -42.83
C LEU A 744 -13.75 -4.07 -44.28
N ASP A 745 -13.46 -3.09 -45.13
CA ASP A 745 -13.72 -3.18 -46.57
C ASP A 745 -12.87 -4.25 -47.25
N MET A 746 -11.62 -4.42 -46.81
CA MET A 746 -10.75 -5.50 -47.28
C MET A 746 -11.25 -6.88 -46.84
N TRP A 747 -11.72 -7.03 -45.60
CA TRP A 747 -12.39 -8.26 -45.16
C TRP A 747 -13.62 -8.58 -46.03
N ARG A 748 -14.48 -7.59 -46.29
CA ARG A 748 -15.66 -7.76 -47.16
C ARG A 748 -15.33 -8.19 -48.58
N ARG A 749 -14.20 -7.71 -49.13
CA ARG A 749 -13.79 -7.97 -50.51
C ARG A 749 -12.96 -9.25 -50.69
N SER A 750 -11.98 -9.47 -49.82
CA SER A 750 -10.97 -10.53 -49.95
C SER A 750 -10.86 -11.47 -48.76
N GLN A 751 -11.74 -11.33 -47.75
CA GLN A 751 -11.72 -12.12 -46.51
C GLN A 751 -10.35 -12.11 -45.83
N THR A 752 -9.63 -10.98 -45.93
CA THR A 752 -8.34 -10.78 -45.26
C THR A 752 -8.58 -10.53 -43.78
N PRO A 753 -8.16 -11.45 -42.89
CA PRO A 753 -8.55 -11.43 -41.49
C PRO A 753 -7.83 -10.29 -40.75
N PHE A 754 -8.55 -9.64 -39.85
CA PHE A 754 -8.00 -8.62 -38.96
C PHE A 754 -8.56 -8.78 -37.54
N ALA A 755 -7.89 -8.14 -36.57
CA ALA A 755 -8.35 -8.07 -35.19
C ALA A 755 -8.10 -6.69 -34.59
N VAL A 756 -8.97 -6.29 -33.66
CA VAL A 756 -8.84 -5.06 -32.88
C VAL A 756 -8.64 -5.42 -31.42
N LEU A 757 -7.61 -4.84 -30.80
CA LEU A 757 -7.37 -4.89 -29.37
C LEU A 757 -7.68 -3.50 -28.81
N PHE A 758 -8.55 -3.44 -27.82
CA PHE A 758 -8.83 -2.23 -27.04
C PHE A 758 -8.17 -2.38 -25.67
N LEU A 759 -7.46 -1.34 -25.22
CA LEU A 759 -6.60 -1.38 -24.05
C LEU A 759 -6.91 -0.20 -23.13
N ASP A 760 -7.01 -0.49 -21.85
CA ASP A 760 -7.11 0.49 -20.76
C ASP A 760 -6.00 0.19 -19.73
N LEU A 761 -5.34 1.25 -19.25
CA LEU A 761 -4.26 1.14 -18.27
C LEU A 761 -4.84 1.07 -16.86
N ASP A 762 -4.67 -0.08 -16.21
CA ASP A 762 -5.20 -0.32 -14.88
C ASP A 762 -4.55 0.60 -13.84
N GLY A 763 -5.38 1.38 -13.16
CA GLY A 763 -4.92 2.31 -12.12
C GLY A 763 -4.30 3.60 -12.66
N PHE A 764 -4.46 3.94 -13.94
CA PHE A 764 -3.92 5.20 -14.49
C PHE A 764 -4.43 6.45 -13.78
N LYS A 765 -5.70 6.48 -13.36
CA LYS A 765 -6.21 7.59 -12.54
C LYS A 765 -5.47 7.70 -11.20
N LEU A 766 -5.11 6.58 -10.57
CA LEU A 766 -4.27 6.57 -9.36
C LEU A 766 -2.87 7.09 -9.68
N VAL A 767 -2.31 6.77 -10.86
CA VAL A 767 -1.04 7.37 -11.33
C VAL A 767 -1.17 8.88 -11.50
N ASN A 768 -2.25 9.40 -12.08
CA ASN A 768 -2.46 10.86 -12.20
C ASN A 768 -2.71 11.55 -10.85
N ASP A 769 -3.52 10.94 -9.99
CA ASP A 769 -3.88 11.49 -8.68
C ASP A 769 -2.68 11.39 -7.70
N SER A 770 -1.76 10.44 -7.90
CA SER A 770 -0.61 10.18 -7.01
C SER A 770 0.73 10.74 -7.53
N LEU A 771 0.91 10.82 -8.85
CA LEU A 771 2.18 11.20 -9.51
C LEU A 771 2.01 12.38 -10.48
N GLY A 772 0.81 12.95 -10.57
CA GLY A 772 0.50 14.12 -11.38
C GLY A 772 0.31 13.82 -12.87
N HIS A 773 -0.41 14.72 -13.55
CA HIS A 773 -0.75 14.56 -14.98
C HIS A 773 0.48 14.56 -15.91
N GLN A 774 1.62 15.10 -15.47
CA GLN A 774 2.86 15.11 -16.28
C GLN A 774 3.50 13.72 -16.37
N ILE A 775 3.54 12.96 -15.26
CA ILE A 775 3.98 11.56 -15.28
C ILE A 775 2.94 10.69 -15.97
N GLY A 776 1.65 11.00 -15.78
CA GLY A 776 0.59 10.43 -16.60
C GLY A 776 0.85 10.57 -18.09
N ASP A 777 1.15 11.79 -18.55
CA ASP A 777 1.39 12.08 -19.95
C ASP A 777 2.64 11.37 -20.50
N ARG A 778 3.70 11.29 -19.70
CA ARG A 778 4.92 10.54 -20.07
C ARG A 778 4.71 9.03 -20.08
N LEU A 779 3.89 8.53 -19.17
CA LEU A 779 3.50 7.13 -19.15
C LEU A 779 2.74 6.78 -20.43
N LEU A 780 1.82 7.65 -20.85
CA LEU A 780 1.11 7.49 -22.11
C LEU A 780 2.07 7.56 -23.31
N HIS A 781 3.07 8.45 -23.28
CA HIS A 781 4.13 8.53 -24.30
C HIS A 781 4.90 7.21 -24.43
N GLU A 782 5.38 6.66 -23.31
CA GLU A 782 6.14 5.41 -23.28
C GLU A 782 5.27 4.19 -23.62
N VAL A 783 4.03 4.15 -23.14
CA VAL A 783 3.05 3.13 -23.56
C VAL A 783 2.83 3.20 -25.07
N GLY A 784 2.72 4.41 -25.63
CA GLY A 784 2.62 4.61 -27.08
C GLY A 784 3.84 4.12 -27.86
N ALA A 785 5.05 4.39 -27.35
CA ALA A 785 6.31 3.92 -27.93
C ALA A 785 6.40 2.39 -27.90
N ARG A 786 6.06 1.76 -26.77
CA ARG A 786 6.07 0.30 -26.62
C ARG A 786 5.04 -0.38 -27.49
N ILE A 787 3.84 0.18 -27.61
CA ILE A 787 2.84 -0.29 -28.57
C ILE A 787 3.45 -0.25 -29.97
N LYS A 788 4.07 0.86 -30.38
CA LYS A 788 4.71 0.99 -31.70
C LYS A 788 5.82 -0.05 -31.93
N GLU A 789 6.64 -0.34 -30.92
CA GLU A 789 7.71 -1.35 -30.98
C GLU A 789 7.21 -2.79 -31.11
N GLN A 790 6.05 -3.10 -30.52
CA GLN A 790 5.48 -4.46 -30.54
C GLN A 790 4.69 -4.75 -31.84
N LEU A 791 4.54 -3.76 -32.71
CA LEU A 791 3.71 -3.83 -33.91
C LEU A 791 4.53 -3.92 -35.20
N ARG A 792 3.99 -4.61 -36.20
CA ARG A 792 4.58 -4.65 -37.54
C ARG A 792 4.24 -3.34 -38.27
N THR A 793 4.97 -3.05 -39.34
CA THR A 793 4.71 -1.87 -40.19
C THR A 793 3.31 -1.84 -40.80
N VAL A 794 2.67 -3.00 -40.95
CA VAL A 794 1.28 -3.12 -41.42
C VAL A 794 0.25 -2.92 -40.32
N ASP A 795 0.63 -3.10 -39.05
CA ASP A 795 -0.27 -2.95 -37.91
C ASP A 795 -0.37 -1.46 -37.52
N THR A 796 -1.44 -1.09 -36.82
CA THR A 796 -1.68 0.30 -36.41
C THR A 796 -1.99 0.38 -34.93
N GLY A 797 -1.13 1.03 -34.15
CA GLY A 797 -1.43 1.45 -32.79
C GLY A 797 -1.99 2.87 -32.79
N SER A 798 -2.95 3.16 -31.92
CA SER A 798 -3.58 4.47 -31.78
C SER A 798 -3.90 4.78 -30.32
N ARG A 799 -3.89 6.07 -29.98
CA ARG A 799 -4.41 6.58 -28.71
C ARG A 799 -5.70 7.34 -28.95
N PHE A 800 -6.74 6.98 -28.19
CA PHE A 800 -8.08 7.57 -28.35
C PHE A 800 -8.33 8.76 -27.40
N GLY A 801 -7.57 8.83 -26.31
CA GLY A 801 -7.63 9.88 -25.29
C GLY A 801 -7.52 9.27 -23.90
N GLY A 802 -7.09 10.05 -22.90
CA GLY A 802 -6.85 9.52 -21.55
C GLY A 802 -5.83 8.37 -21.58
N ASP A 803 -6.18 7.27 -20.93
CA ASP A 803 -5.50 5.97 -20.84
C ASP A 803 -5.95 4.92 -21.87
N GLU A 804 -6.81 5.29 -22.81
CA GLU A 804 -7.35 4.36 -23.80
C GLU A 804 -6.48 4.27 -25.07
N PHE A 805 -6.10 3.04 -25.42
CA PHE A 805 -5.36 2.72 -26.63
C PHE A 805 -6.11 1.67 -27.47
N ALA A 806 -5.90 1.72 -28.78
CA ALA A 806 -6.45 0.75 -29.72
C ALA A 806 -5.36 0.25 -30.67
N ILE A 807 -5.37 -1.05 -30.96
CA ILE A 807 -4.44 -1.69 -31.89
C ILE A 807 -5.24 -2.42 -32.95
N LEU A 808 -4.94 -2.16 -34.22
CA LEU A 808 -5.46 -2.86 -35.38
C LEU A 808 -4.36 -3.76 -35.95
N LEU A 809 -4.61 -5.07 -35.91
CA LEU A 809 -3.75 -6.10 -36.46
C LEU A 809 -4.27 -6.55 -37.82
N HIS A 810 -3.41 -6.50 -38.83
CA HIS A 810 -3.74 -6.93 -40.18
C HIS A 810 -3.21 -8.32 -40.48
N ASP A 811 -3.97 -9.11 -41.24
CA ASP A 811 -3.60 -10.46 -41.70
C ASP A 811 -3.26 -11.43 -40.54
N VAL A 812 -4.14 -11.48 -39.53
CA VAL A 812 -3.98 -12.32 -38.34
C VAL A 812 -5.16 -13.25 -38.11
N GLN A 813 -4.88 -14.51 -37.77
CA GLN A 813 -5.88 -15.53 -37.44
C GLN A 813 -5.98 -15.70 -35.91
N GLY A 814 -7.09 -16.27 -35.40
CA GLY A 814 -7.45 -16.22 -33.96
C GLY A 814 -6.35 -16.66 -32.96
N ALA A 815 -5.56 -17.70 -33.28
CA ALA A 815 -4.46 -18.15 -32.40
C ALA A 815 -3.25 -17.18 -32.39
N ASP A 816 -3.02 -16.47 -33.50
CA ASP A 816 -1.96 -15.48 -33.62
C ASP A 816 -2.32 -14.19 -32.87
N VAL A 817 -3.61 -13.85 -32.80
CA VAL A 817 -4.11 -12.67 -32.07
C VAL A 817 -3.82 -12.76 -30.58
N LEU A 818 -4.08 -13.91 -29.94
CA LEU A 818 -3.76 -14.11 -28.52
C LEU A 818 -2.25 -14.00 -28.25
N THR A 819 -1.45 -14.50 -29.18
CA THR A 819 0.02 -14.43 -29.07
C THR A 819 0.51 -12.99 -29.14
N VAL A 820 -0.05 -12.19 -30.05
CA VAL A 820 0.25 -10.75 -30.15
C VAL A 820 -0.29 -9.99 -28.94
N ALA A 821 -1.50 -10.27 -28.48
CA ALA A 821 -2.09 -9.63 -27.30
C ALA A 821 -1.26 -9.89 -26.04
N ARG A 822 -0.81 -11.13 -25.81
CA ARG A 822 0.10 -11.48 -24.69
C ARG A 822 1.46 -10.82 -24.84
N ARG A 823 1.99 -10.70 -26.06
CA ARG A 823 3.25 -10.01 -26.32
C ARG A 823 3.15 -8.51 -26.01
N VAL A 824 2.07 -7.87 -26.47
CA VAL A 824 1.79 -6.46 -26.17
C VAL A 824 1.61 -6.27 -24.67
N GLN A 825 0.78 -7.10 -24.01
CA GLN A 825 0.56 -7.02 -22.57
C GLN A 825 1.83 -7.22 -21.76
N ALA A 826 2.66 -8.23 -22.09
CA ALA A 826 3.96 -8.43 -21.45
C ALA A 826 4.93 -7.28 -21.75
N GLY A 827 4.85 -6.71 -22.96
CA GLY A 827 5.64 -5.56 -23.37
C GLY A 827 5.29 -4.28 -22.61
N LEU A 828 4.02 -4.11 -22.27
CA LEU A 828 3.49 -2.99 -21.46
C LEU A 828 3.76 -3.18 -19.97
N ALA A 829 3.62 -4.41 -19.46
CA ALA A 829 3.88 -4.77 -18.06
C ALA A 829 5.38 -4.74 -17.69
N ARG A 830 6.27 -4.53 -18.65
CA ARG A 830 7.68 -4.19 -18.35
C ARG A 830 7.69 -2.90 -17.55
N VAL A 831 8.56 -2.81 -16.55
CA VAL A 831 8.74 -1.58 -15.78
C VAL A 831 9.04 -0.42 -16.73
N ILE A 832 8.24 0.63 -16.63
CA ILE A 832 8.35 1.88 -17.37
C ILE A 832 9.08 2.86 -16.49
N ASP A 833 10.18 3.38 -17.01
CA ASP A 833 11.06 4.23 -16.24
C ASP A 833 10.79 5.70 -16.54
N LEU A 834 10.08 6.40 -15.65
CA LEU A 834 9.72 7.81 -15.82
C LEU A 834 10.19 8.63 -14.61
N ASP A 835 11.29 9.38 -14.78
CA ASP A 835 11.79 10.42 -13.84
C ASP A 835 12.12 10.02 -12.41
N GLY A 836 12.21 8.73 -12.15
CA GLY A 836 12.49 8.16 -10.84
C GLY A 836 11.55 7.01 -10.58
N HIS A 837 10.39 7.05 -11.23
CA HIS A 837 9.30 6.16 -10.96
C HIS A 837 9.38 4.97 -11.91
N GLU A 838 9.74 3.84 -11.34
CA GLU A 838 9.55 2.54 -11.96
C GLU A 838 8.08 2.16 -11.88
N LEU A 839 7.34 2.49 -12.94
CA LEU A 839 5.93 2.18 -13.03
C LEU A 839 5.73 0.84 -13.72
N ALA A 840 5.26 -0.15 -12.96
CA ALA A 840 4.68 -1.37 -13.51
C ALA A 840 3.19 -1.14 -13.76
N VAL A 841 2.85 -0.77 -15.00
CA VAL A 841 1.44 -0.56 -15.38
C VAL A 841 0.91 -1.79 -16.07
N GLN A 842 -0.16 -2.35 -15.52
CA GLN A 842 -0.90 -3.42 -16.16
C GLN A 842 -1.93 -2.84 -17.11
N ALA A 843 -2.22 -3.57 -18.18
CA ALA A 843 -3.28 -3.20 -19.11
C ALA A 843 -4.30 -4.33 -19.18
N SER A 844 -5.57 -3.97 -19.07
CA SER A 844 -6.69 -4.85 -19.37
C SER A 844 -7.00 -4.76 -20.86
N LEU A 845 -7.05 -5.90 -21.54
CA LEU A 845 -7.19 -5.98 -23.00
C LEU A 845 -8.49 -6.65 -23.41
N GLY A 846 -9.25 -5.99 -24.28
CA GLY A 846 -10.41 -6.55 -24.96
C GLY A 846 -10.13 -6.82 -26.43
N VAL A 847 -10.51 -8.01 -26.92
CA VAL A 847 -10.17 -8.44 -28.29
C VAL A 847 -11.42 -8.72 -29.10
N ALA A 848 -11.58 -8.00 -30.23
CA ALA A 848 -12.60 -8.27 -31.24
C ALA A 848 -11.95 -8.76 -32.55
N THR A 849 -12.49 -9.81 -33.16
CA THR A 849 -11.92 -10.41 -34.38
C THR A 849 -12.90 -10.34 -35.54
N SER A 850 -12.37 -10.16 -36.75
CA SER A 850 -13.15 -10.14 -38.01
C SER A 850 -14.06 -11.37 -38.21
N ALA A 851 -13.77 -12.50 -37.54
CA ALA A 851 -14.58 -13.72 -37.56
C ALA A 851 -16.03 -13.53 -37.08
N ILE A 852 -16.29 -12.47 -36.30
CA ILE A 852 -17.62 -12.14 -35.76
C ILE A 852 -18.53 -11.50 -36.84
N GLY A 853 -17.96 -10.92 -37.90
CA GLY A 853 -18.72 -10.40 -39.05
C GLY A 853 -19.42 -9.06 -38.80
N TYR A 854 -18.64 -7.97 -38.74
CA TYR A 854 -19.13 -6.64 -38.36
C TYR A 854 -19.70 -5.77 -39.49
N ALA A 855 -20.64 -4.89 -39.13
CA ALA A 855 -21.30 -3.95 -40.05
C ALA A 855 -20.61 -2.57 -40.14
N SER A 856 -19.85 -2.15 -39.14
CA SER A 856 -19.12 -0.87 -39.15
C SER A 856 -17.87 -0.93 -38.25
N ALA A 857 -16.97 0.04 -38.41
CA ALA A 857 -15.77 0.19 -37.58
C ALA A 857 -16.12 0.44 -36.10
N GLU A 858 -17.19 1.21 -35.85
CA GLU A 858 -17.68 1.51 -34.51
C GLU A 858 -18.23 0.28 -33.80
N ALA A 859 -18.91 -0.62 -34.52
CA ALA A 859 -19.41 -1.87 -33.95
C ALA A 859 -18.25 -2.77 -33.46
N ILE A 860 -17.13 -2.78 -34.19
CA ILE A 860 -15.92 -3.53 -33.82
C ILE A 860 -15.30 -2.94 -32.54
N LEU A 861 -15.15 -1.61 -32.50
CA LEU A 861 -14.57 -0.91 -31.35
C LEU A 861 -15.42 -1.08 -30.09
N ARG A 862 -16.75 -0.97 -30.21
CA ARG A 862 -17.67 -1.17 -29.08
C ARG A 862 -17.53 -2.56 -28.47
N ASP A 863 -17.43 -3.58 -29.32
CA ASP A 863 -17.36 -4.96 -28.87
C ASP A 863 -15.96 -5.27 -28.29
N ALA A 864 -14.88 -4.67 -28.81
CA ALA A 864 -13.55 -4.74 -28.21
C ALA A 864 -13.49 -4.04 -26.84
N ASP A 865 -14.11 -2.86 -26.70
CA ASP A 865 -14.23 -2.12 -25.44
C ASP A 865 -15.03 -2.89 -24.39
N THR A 866 -16.16 -3.50 -24.80
CA THR A 866 -16.97 -4.38 -23.94
C THR A 866 -16.14 -5.54 -23.38
N ALA A 867 -15.28 -6.14 -24.22
CA ALA A 867 -14.40 -7.21 -23.77
C ALA A 867 -13.33 -6.72 -22.79
N MET A 868 -12.78 -5.53 -22.99
CA MET A 868 -11.80 -4.91 -22.10
C MET A 868 -12.43 -4.66 -20.72
N TYR A 869 -13.65 -4.11 -20.67
CA TYR A 869 -14.33 -3.86 -19.41
C TYR A 869 -14.57 -5.14 -18.61
N HIS A 870 -14.96 -6.23 -19.28
CA HIS A 870 -15.11 -7.53 -18.63
C HIS A 870 -13.77 -8.10 -18.14
N ALA A 871 -12.68 -7.91 -18.89
CA ALA A 871 -11.33 -8.26 -18.44
C ALA A 871 -11.00 -7.52 -17.12
N LYS A 872 -11.26 -6.21 -17.10
CA LYS A 872 -11.03 -5.33 -15.94
C LYS A 872 -11.88 -5.69 -14.71
N ALA A 873 -13.12 -6.13 -14.92
CA ALA A 873 -14.04 -6.54 -13.85
C ALA A 873 -13.74 -7.92 -13.27
N THR A 874 -13.18 -8.83 -14.07
CA THR A 874 -12.88 -10.21 -13.65
C THR A 874 -11.50 -10.31 -13.00
N GLU A 875 -10.47 -9.81 -13.69
CA GLU A 875 -9.09 -9.79 -13.22
C GLU A 875 -8.35 -8.65 -13.93
N ARG A 876 -8.01 -7.59 -13.20
CA ARG A 876 -7.21 -6.49 -13.77
C ARG A 876 -5.89 -7.03 -14.32
N GLY A 877 -5.44 -6.48 -15.45
CA GLY A 877 -4.29 -7.00 -16.17
C GLY A 877 -4.54 -8.31 -16.92
N SER A 878 -5.80 -8.64 -17.25
CA SER A 878 -6.16 -9.84 -18.04
C SER A 878 -6.55 -9.52 -19.49
N ILE A 879 -6.69 -10.56 -20.32
CA ILE A 879 -7.13 -10.47 -21.72
C ILE A 879 -8.47 -11.19 -21.85
N ALA A 880 -9.48 -10.52 -22.39
CA ALA A 880 -10.75 -11.15 -22.74
C ALA A 880 -11.05 -11.00 -24.24
N PHE A 881 -11.49 -12.10 -24.85
CA PHE A 881 -12.05 -12.07 -26.19
C PHE A 881 -13.53 -11.74 -26.09
N PHE A 882 -14.01 -10.88 -26.99
CA PHE A 882 -15.42 -10.61 -27.07
C PHE A 882 -16.20 -11.88 -27.44
N ASP A 883 -17.10 -12.26 -26.54
CA ASP A 883 -18.20 -13.19 -26.78
C ASP A 883 -19.52 -12.43 -26.64
N ALA A 884 -20.54 -12.81 -27.41
CA ALA A 884 -21.83 -12.12 -27.48
C ALA A 884 -22.55 -12.03 -26.12
N GLU A 885 -22.20 -12.89 -25.16
CA GLU A 885 -22.74 -12.92 -23.79
C GLU A 885 -22.19 -11.78 -22.88
N MET A 886 -21.01 -11.23 -23.18
CA MET A 886 -20.36 -10.18 -22.36
C MET A 886 -21.01 -8.80 -22.50
N ASN A 887 -21.53 -8.47 -23.70
CA ASN A 887 -22.27 -7.22 -23.93
C ASN A 887 -23.56 -7.16 -23.10
N ALA A 888 -24.20 -8.32 -22.89
CA ALA A 888 -25.40 -8.40 -22.06
C ALA A 888 -25.11 -8.03 -20.60
N GLN A 889 -23.95 -8.39 -20.05
CA GLN A 889 -23.59 -8.11 -18.65
C GLN A 889 -23.18 -6.64 -18.40
N ALA A 890 -22.41 -6.04 -19.31
CA ALA A 890 -22.02 -4.62 -19.18
C ALA A 890 -23.23 -3.67 -19.31
N VAL A 891 -24.13 -3.94 -20.26
CA VAL A 891 -25.40 -3.22 -20.39
C VAL A 891 -26.28 -3.44 -19.15
N HIS A 892 -26.27 -4.65 -18.58
CA HIS A 892 -27.02 -4.97 -17.37
C HIS A 892 -26.57 -4.16 -16.15
N GLN A 893 -25.26 -3.98 -15.94
CA GLN A 893 -24.73 -3.19 -14.83
C GLN A 893 -25.05 -1.69 -14.98
N LEU A 894 -24.88 -1.11 -16.17
CA LEU A 894 -25.25 0.29 -16.43
C LEU A 894 -26.75 0.54 -16.23
N SER A 895 -27.59 -0.39 -16.68
CA SER A 895 -29.04 -0.35 -16.42
C SER A 895 -29.33 -0.36 -14.92
N LEU A 896 -28.68 -1.26 -14.18
CA LEU A 896 -28.88 -1.42 -12.75
C LEU A 896 -28.46 -0.18 -11.96
N GLN A 897 -27.38 0.51 -12.36
CA GLN A 897 -26.97 1.78 -11.75
C GLN A 897 -28.01 2.89 -11.94
N ALA A 898 -28.58 3.01 -13.14
CA ALA A 898 -29.66 3.95 -13.42
C ALA A 898 -30.97 3.59 -12.70
N GLU A 899 -31.23 2.30 -12.50
CA GLU A 899 -32.36 1.77 -11.72
C GLU A 899 -32.21 2.11 -10.22
N ILE A 900 -31.02 1.94 -9.62
CA ILE A 900 -30.74 2.25 -8.20
C ILE A 900 -30.99 3.74 -7.90
N ARG A 901 -30.54 4.65 -8.76
CA ARG A 901 -30.78 6.10 -8.59
C ARG A 901 -32.28 6.43 -8.60
N ARG A 902 -33.07 5.75 -9.44
CA ARG A 902 -34.52 5.90 -9.47
C ARG A 902 -35.18 5.26 -8.25
N ALA A 903 -34.70 4.10 -7.81
CA ALA A 903 -35.22 3.35 -6.67
C ALA A 903 -35.13 4.13 -5.37
N TYR A 904 -34.03 4.88 -5.16
CA TYR A 904 -33.83 5.73 -3.99
C TYR A 904 -34.96 6.75 -3.80
N GLY A 905 -35.29 7.52 -4.85
CA GLY A 905 -36.37 8.52 -4.80
C GLY A 905 -37.79 7.94 -4.84
N ALA A 906 -37.93 6.67 -5.22
CA ALA A 906 -39.24 6.00 -5.40
C ALA A 906 -39.65 5.11 -4.23
N GLY A 907 -38.88 5.05 -3.14
CA GLY A 907 -39.20 4.24 -1.96
C GLY A 907 -39.23 2.73 -2.24
N GLN A 908 -38.38 2.25 -3.16
CA GLN A 908 -38.34 0.83 -3.55
C GLN A 908 -37.46 -0.04 -2.64
N PHE A 909 -36.70 0.58 -1.74
CA PHE A 909 -35.94 -0.12 -0.71
C PHE A 909 -36.85 -0.40 0.48
N GLU A 910 -36.91 -1.66 0.90
CA GLU A 910 -37.69 -2.12 2.06
C GLU A 910 -36.80 -2.88 3.03
N VAL A 911 -37.22 -2.97 4.30
CA VAL A 911 -36.46 -3.65 5.35
C VAL A 911 -37.15 -4.97 5.69
N HIS A 912 -36.39 -6.06 5.64
CA HIS A 912 -36.81 -7.36 6.15
C HIS A 912 -36.07 -7.65 7.46
N TYR A 913 -36.67 -8.44 8.32
CA TYR A 913 -36.17 -8.69 9.68
C TYR A 913 -35.87 -10.18 9.86
N GLN A 914 -34.65 -10.50 10.28
CA GLN A 914 -34.24 -11.86 10.63
C GLN A 914 -34.22 -12.03 12.16
N PRO A 915 -34.84 -13.08 12.72
CA PRO A 915 -34.85 -13.26 14.17
C PRO A 915 -33.49 -13.70 14.72
N ILE A 916 -33.05 -13.02 15.77
CA ILE A 916 -31.94 -13.42 16.65
C ILE A 916 -32.55 -14.17 17.83
N VAL A 917 -32.20 -15.45 17.96
CA VAL A 917 -32.86 -16.40 18.86
C VAL A 917 -31.92 -16.73 20.01
N ASP A 918 -32.42 -16.65 21.24
CA ASP A 918 -31.74 -17.20 22.41
C ASP A 918 -31.70 -18.73 22.28
N LEU A 919 -30.50 -19.29 22.22
CA LEU A 919 -30.30 -20.70 21.88
C LEU A 919 -30.73 -21.63 23.02
N VAL A 920 -30.86 -21.13 24.25
CA VAL A 920 -31.26 -21.92 25.41
C VAL A 920 -32.78 -22.07 25.50
N SER A 921 -33.52 -20.97 25.43
CA SER A 921 -34.98 -20.92 25.51
C SER A 921 -35.66 -21.14 24.15
N GLY A 922 -34.92 -20.96 23.05
CA GLY A 922 -35.41 -21.04 21.69
C GLY A 922 -36.35 -19.91 21.30
N ARG A 923 -36.36 -18.79 22.04
CA ARG A 923 -37.23 -17.63 21.81
C ARG A 923 -36.47 -16.53 21.08
N THR A 924 -37.16 -15.84 20.18
CA THR A 924 -36.63 -14.64 19.53
C THR A 924 -36.53 -13.49 20.54
N GLU A 925 -35.34 -12.91 20.66
CA GLU A 925 -35.07 -11.77 21.55
C GLU A 925 -34.91 -10.45 20.79
N TRP A 926 -34.27 -10.49 19.62
CA TRP A 926 -33.97 -9.33 18.79
C TRP A 926 -34.18 -9.65 17.31
N PHE A 927 -34.15 -8.63 16.45
CA PHE A 927 -34.15 -8.80 15.00
C PHE A 927 -32.97 -8.08 14.37
N GLU A 928 -32.42 -8.64 13.30
CA GLU A 928 -31.52 -7.92 12.40
C GLU A 928 -32.32 -7.35 11.22
N ALA A 929 -32.14 -6.06 10.95
CA ALA A 929 -32.71 -5.37 9.79
C ALA A 929 -31.81 -5.54 8.57
N LEU A 930 -32.39 -6.10 7.52
CA LEU A 930 -31.70 -6.41 6.28
C LEU A 930 -32.44 -5.74 5.11
N VAL A 931 -31.74 -4.83 4.43
CA VAL A 931 -32.29 -4.12 3.27
C VAL A 931 -32.60 -5.08 2.12
N ARG A 932 -33.70 -4.83 1.44
CA ARG A 932 -34.12 -5.49 0.20
C ARG A 932 -34.51 -4.43 -0.80
N TRP A 933 -34.33 -4.73 -2.08
CA TRP A 933 -34.82 -3.86 -3.13
C TRP A 933 -35.99 -4.52 -3.85
N ARG A 934 -37.18 -3.97 -3.69
CA ARG A 934 -38.38 -4.37 -4.43
C ARG A 934 -38.34 -3.77 -5.83
N HIS A 935 -37.58 -4.40 -6.71
CA HIS A 935 -37.46 -3.99 -8.09
C HIS A 935 -38.78 -4.24 -8.86
N PRO A 936 -39.30 -3.27 -9.63
CA PRO A 936 -40.59 -3.41 -10.33
C PRO A 936 -40.67 -4.60 -11.29
N GLU A 937 -39.59 -4.87 -12.03
CA GLU A 937 -39.52 -5.97 -13.01
C GLU A 937 -38.85 -7.25 -12.48
N ARG A 938 -37.76 -7.13 -11.70
CA ARG A 938 -36.94 -8.26 -11.22
C ARG A 938 -37.40 -8.84 -9.88
N GLY A 939 -38.42 -8.27 -9.26
CA GLY A 939 -38.90 -8.70 -7.95
C GLY A 939 -37.97 -8.29 -6.82
N LEU A 940 -37.85 -9.12 -5.78
CA LEU A 940 -37.08 -8.80 -4.59
C LEU A 940 -35.60 -9.14 -4.78
N LEU A 941 -34.75 -8.12 -4.88
CA LEU A 941 -33.30 -8.25 -4.98
C LEU A 941 -32.64 -8.22 -3.59
N LEU A 942 -31.58 -9.01 -3.44
CA LEU A 942 -30.83 -9.16 -2.19
C LEU A 942 -29.66 -8.16 -2.14
N PRO A 943 -29.13 -7.85 -0.95
CA PRO A 943 -28.03 -6.90 -0.77
C PRO A 943 -26.83 -7.12 -1.72
N ALA A 944 -26.44 -8.38 -1.95
CA ALA A 944 -25.31 -8.72 -2.83
C ALA A 944 -25.52 -8.28 -4.29
N ASP A 945 -26.77 -8.13 -4.74
CA ASP A 945 -27.10 -7.76 -6.11
C ASP A 945 -26.96 -6.25 -6.36
N PHE A 946 -27.02 -5.42 -5.31
CA PHE A 946 -27.09 -3.96 -5.49
C PHE A 946 -26.23 -3.12 -4.53
N LEU A 947 -25.88 -3.60 -3.33
CA LEU A 947 -25.07 -2.83 -2.39
C LEU A 947 -23.68 -2.44 -2.93
N PRO A 948 -22.93 -3.32 -3.65
CA PRO A 948 -21.65 -2.91 -4.24
C PRO A 948 -21.79 -1.70 -5.18
N LEU A 949 -22.88 -1.67 -5.97
CA LEU A 949 -23.16 -0.55 -6.87
C LEU A 949 -23.59 0.71 -6.12
N VAL A 950 -24.32 0.58 -5.00
CA VAL A 950 -24.68 1.71 -4.12
C VAL A 950 -23.43 2.36 -3.53
N GLU A 951 -22.45 1.55 -3.13
CA GLU A 951 -21.15 2.01 -2.64
C GLU A 951 -20.35 2.74 -3.74
N ASP A 952 -20.24 2.16 -4.93
CA ASP A 952 -19.58 2.80 -6.07
C ASP A 952 -20.21 4.15 -6.45
N MET A 953 -21.54 4.26 -6.32
CA MET A 953 -22.29 5.48 -6.61
C MET A 953 -22.25 6.53 -5.50
N GLY A 954 -21.67 6.22 -4.33
CA GLY A 954 -21.63 7.15 -3.20
C GLY A 954 -22.99 7.38 -2.53
N LEU A 955 -23.91 6.41 -2.63
CA LEU A 955 -25.28 6.52 -2.10
C LEU A 955 -25.49 5.85 -0.74
N SER A 956 -24.44 5.23 -0.16
CA SER A 956 -24.54 4.45 1.08
C SER A 956 -25.13 5.25 2.23
N VAL A 957 -24.56 6.43 2.56
CA VAL A 957 -25.02 7.26 3.68
C VAL A 957 -26.48 7.65 3.56
N GLN A 958 -26.93 8.03 2.36
CA GLN A 958 -28.33 8.39 2.13
C GLN A 958 -29.27 7.19 2.31
N LEU A 959 -28.87 6.01 1.84
CA LEU A 959 -29.65 4.78 1.98
C LEU A 959 -29.70 4.30 3.44
N GLY A 960 -28.59 4.34 4.18
CA GLY A 960 -28.54 3.97 5.59
C GLY A 960 -29.50 4.76 6.45
N TYR A 961 -29.52 6.08 6.27
CA TYR A 961 -30.47 6.93 7.00
C TYR A 961 -31.93 6.64 6.67
N GLN A 962 -32.23 6.24 5.44
CA GLN A 962 -33.57 5.79 5.06
C GLN A 962 -33.92 4.46 5.74
N ILE A 963 -32.97 3.52 5.80
CA ILE A 963 -33.14 2.23 6.50
C ILE A 963 -33.36 2.46 8.00
N VAL A 964 -32.57 3.31 8.64
CA VAL A 964 -32.72 3.64 10.08
C VAL A 964 -34.07 4.30 10.35
N ASP A 965 -34.54 5.21 9.49
CA ASP A 965 -35.85 5.83 9.66
C ASP A 965 -36.98 4.79 9.54
N ALA A 966 -36.90 3.89 8.55
CA ALA A 966 -37.84 2.78 8.40
C ALA A 966 -37.82 1.80 9.59
N VAL A 967 -36.64 1.53 10.16
CA VAL A 967 -36.50 0.71 11.38
C VAL A 967 -37.11 1.42 12.58
N CYS A 968 -36.91 2.72 12.72
CA CYS A 968 -37.54 3.51 13.79
C CYS A 968 -39.07 3.51 13.65
N ASP A 969 -39.60 3.76 12.46
CA ASP A 969 -41.03 3.66 12.16
C ASP A 969 -41.59 2.29 12.59
N GLN A 970 -40.89 1.22 12.21
CA GLN A 970 -41.33 -0.14 12.53
C GLN A 970 -41.28 -0.46 14.02
N LEU A 971 -40.25 -0.01 14.74
CA LEU A 971 -40.11 -0.16 16.19
C LEU A 971 -41.18 0.62 16.96
N ALA A 972 -41.64 1.74 16.42
CA ALA A 972 -42.75 2.50 16.96
C ALA A 972 -44.08 1.76 16.75
N GLU A 973 -44.29 1.17 15.56
CA GLU A 973 -45.47 0.34 15.25
C GLU A 973 -45.55 -0.92 16.13
N TRP A 974 -44.43 -1.62 16.34
CA TRP A 974 -44.37 -2.78 17.22
C TRP A 974 -44.55 -2.44 18.71
N GLY A 975 -44.44 -1.16 19.08
CA GLY A 975 -44.55 -0.68 20.45
C GLY A 975 -43.46 -1.24 21.38
N THR A 976 -43.68 -1.18 22.69
CA THR A 976 -42.72 -1.69 23.71
C THR A 976 -42.67 -3.22 23.79
N GLY A 977 -43.41 -3.92 22.93
CA GLY A 977 -43.45 -5.38 22.90
C GLY A 977 -42.14 -6.00 22.44
N VAL A 978 -41.42 -5.37 21.49
CA VAL A 978 -40.16 -5.88 20.90
C VAL A 978 -38.94 -5.21 21.55
N ALA A 979 -37.93 -5.99 21.97
CA ALA A 979 -36.75 -5.47 22.66
C ALA A 979 -35.94 -4.49 21.80
N GLY A 980 -35.70 -4.82 20.53
CA GLY A 980 -35.09 -3.89 19.58
C GLY A 980 -34.62 -4.55 18.27
N VAL A 981 -33.93 -3.76 17.46
CA VAL A 981 -33.46 -4.14 16.12
C VAL A 981 -31.99 -3.77 15.94
N ALA A 982 -31.21 -4.68 15.36
CA ALA A 982 -29.85 -4.45 14.92
C ALA A 982 -29.81 -3.96 13.47
N VAL A 983 -28.97 -2.96 13.17
CA VAL A 983 -28.80 -2.37 11.84
C VAL A 983 -27.31 -2.35 11.49
N ASN A 984 -26.96 -2.84 10.31
CA ASN A 984 -25.61 -2.79 9.77
C ASN A 984 -25.23 -1.38 9.32
N LEU A 985 -24.01 -0.96 9.68
CA LEU A 985 -23.38 0.28 9.23
C LEU A 985 -22.19 -0.03 8.32
N SER A 986 -22.19 0.58 7.15
CA SER A 986 -21.04 0.61 6.25
C SER A 986 -19.93 1.51 6.79
N THR A 987 -18.71 1.33 6.27
CA THR A 987 -17.54 2.16 6.59
C THR A 987 -17.82 3.65 6.37
N ARG A 988 -18.51 4.01 5.28
CA ARG A 988 -18.81 5.41 4.96
C ARG A 988 -19.85 6.02 5.90
N GLU A 989 -20.84 5.25 6.34
CA GLU A 989 -21.84 5.71 7.33
C GLU A 989 -21.21 5.92 8.70
N PHE A 990 -20.37 4.98 9.15
CA PHE A 990 -19.70 5.07 10.44
C PHE A 990 -18.81 6.31 10.56
N TRP A 991 -18.10 6.67 9.49
CA TRP A 991 -17.24 7.86 9.47
C TRP A 991 -17.95 9.17 9.10
N HIS A 992 -19.26 9.13 8.88
CA HIS A 992 -20.01 10.33 8.52
C HIS A 992 -20.15 11.25 9.75
N GLU A 993 -19.60 12.47 9.62
CA GLU A 993 -19.42 13.42 10.74
C GLU A 993 -20.70 13.68 11.58
N PRO A 994 -21.92 13.82 11.02
CA PRO A 994 -23.14 14.02 11.80
C PRO A 994 -23.88 12.72 12.21
N LEU A 995 -23.28 11.53 12.14
CA LEU A 995 -23.96 10.25 12.40
C LEU A 995 -24.76 10.23 13.71
N LEU A 996 -24.11 10.55 14.84
CA LEU A 996 -24.75 10.55 16.15
C LEU A 996 -25.97 11.48 16.20
N THR A 997 -25.82 12.72 15.71
CA THR A 997 -26.89 13.72 15.70
C THR A 997 -28.07 13.23 14.87
N GLU A 998 -27.81 12.71 13.67
CA GLU A 998 -28.82 12.20 12.75
C GLU A 998 -29.58 10.99 13.33
N LEU A 999 -28.88 10.06 13.99
CA LEU A 999 -29.50 8.91 14.65
C LEU A 999 -30.41 9.35 15.81
N LEU A 1000 -29.93 10.25 16.67
CA LEU A 1000 -30.71 10.74 17.81
C LEU A 1000 -31.93 11.55 17.37
N GLU A 1001 -31.83 12.36 16.31
CA GLU A 1001 -32.96 13.10 15.77
C GLU A 1001 -34.07 12.18 15.26
N ARG A 1002 -33.72 11.08 14.57
CA ARG A 1002 -34.68 10.07 14.10
C ARG A 1002 -35.33 9.34 15.28
N LEU A 1003 -34.53 8.85 16.23
CA LEU A 1003 -35.05 8.19 17.43
C LEU A 1003 -36.01 9.09 18.22
N THR A 1004 -35.63 10.37 18.38
CA THR A 1004 -36.46 11.37 19.08
C THR A 1004 -37.76 11.64 18.34
N ARG A 1005 -37.73 11.76 17.01
CA ARG A 1005 -38.91 11.96 16.17
C ARG A 1005 -39.94 10.85 16.34
N HIS A 1006 -39.47 9.62 16.53
CA HIS A 1006 -40.30 8.42 16.69
C HIS A 1006 -40.58 8.05 18.16
N GLY A 1007 -40.05 8.82 19.12
CA GLY A 1007 -40.25 8.58 20.55
C GLY A 1007 -39.63 7.29 21.05
N LEU A 1008 -38.52 6.84 20.44
CA LEU A 1008 -37.85 5.59 20.76
C LEU A 1008 -36.70 5.78 21.76
N ASP A 1009 -36.56 4.81 22.66
CA ASP A 1009 -35.39 4.68 23.52
C ASP A 1009 -34.17 4.24 22.68
N PRO A 1010 -33.03 4.96 22.71
CA PRO A 1010 -31.82 4.59 21.99
C PRO A 1010 -31.35 3.15 22.22
N GLY A 1011 -31.61 2.58 23.41
CA GLY A 1011 -31.22 1.22 23.74
C GLY A 1011 -31.94 0.12 22.94
N ARG A 1012 -32.95 0.49 22.13
CA ARG A 1012 -33.68 -0.40 21.21
C ARG A 1012 -33.05 -0.51 19.82
N LEU A 1013 -32.04 0.31 19.53
CA LEU A 1013 -31.29 0.27 18.28
C LEU A 1013 -29.87 -0.22 18.55
N THR A 1014 -29.49 -1.33 17.92
CA THR A 1014 -28.13 -1.85 17.95
C THR A 1014 -27.43 -1.54 16.62
N LEU A 1015 -26.29 -0.88 16.67
CA LEU A 1015 -25.49 -0.58 15.47
C LEU A 1015 -24.43 -1.66 15.31
N GLN A 1016 -24.48 -2.36 14.18
CA GLN A 1016 -23.50 -3.38 13.81
C GLN A 1016 -22.44 -2.77 12.90
N VAL A 1017 -21.19 -2.91 13.29
CA VAL A 1017 -20.03 -2.43 12.54
C VAL A 1017 -19.08 -3.59 12.31
N THR A 1018 -18.55 -3.71 11.11
CA THR A 1018 -17.57 -4.76 10.83
C THR A 1018 -16.25 -4.44 11.53
N GLU A 1019 -15.48 -5.48 11.88
CA GLU A 1019 -14.17 -5.32 12.50
C GLU A 1019 -13.24 -4.40 11.69
N GLY A 1020 -13.25 -4.52 10.35
CA GLY A 1020 -12.41 -3.70 9.47
C GLY A 1020 -12.63 -2.19 9.63
N VAL A 1021 -13.86 -1.75 9.94
CA VAL A 1021 -14.17 -0.34 10.19
C VAL A 1021 -13.49 0.17 11.46
N LEU A 1022 -13.42 -0.67 12.50
CA LEU A 1022 -12.84 -0.30 13.79
C LEU A 1022 -11.32 -0.23 13.71
N MET A 1023 -10.71 -1.12 12.92
CA MET A 1023 -9.27 -1.24 12.77
C MET A 1023 -8.66 -0.21 11.81
N ASP A 1024 -9.47 0.46 10.98
CA ASP A 1024 -8.99 1.50 10.05
C ASP A 1024 -8.42 2.72 10.80
N ARG A 1025 -9.09 3.18 11.87
CA ARG A 1025 -8.68 4.34 12.70
C ARG A 1025 -9.12 4.14 14.16
N PRO A 1026 -8.42 3.33 14.97
CA PRO A 1026 -8.95 2.79 16.22
C PRO A 1026 -9.25 3.84 17.30
N GLU A 1027 -8.47 4.91 17.43
CA GLU A 1027 -8.69 5.99 18.41
C GLU A 1027 -9.89 6.84 18.01
N ALA A 1028 -10.03 7.12 16.71
CA ALA A 1028 -11.17 7.86 16.19
C ALA A 1028 -12.44 7.05 16.31
N ALA A 1029 -12.39 5.75 15.99
CA ALA A 1029 -13.50 4.82 16.12
C ALA A 1029 -13.89 4.66 17.59
N LEU A 1030 -12.92 4.59 18.51
CA LEU A 1030 -13.18 4.49 19.94
C LEU A 1030 -13.88 5.72 20.47
N ARG A 1031 -13.45 6.93 20.07
CA ARG A 1031 -14.16 8.18 20.44
C ARG A 1031 -15.58 8.20 19.87
N HIS A 1032 -15.73 7.79 18.62
CA HIS A 1032 -17.02 7.77 17.93
C HIS A 1032 -18.00 6.78 18.58
N MET A 1033 -17.55 5.55 18.82
CA MET A 1033 -18.32 4.51 19.50
C MET A 1033 -18.64 4.87 20.95
N ARG A 1034 -17.72 5.48 21.70
CA ARG A 1034 -18.04 6.01 23.04
C ARG A 1034 -19.15 7.05 22.98
N ALA A 1035 -19.10 7.98 22.03
CA ALA A 1035 -20.16 8.97 21.87
C ALA A 1035 -21.52 8.34 21.53
N LEU A 1036 -21.54 7.30 20.68
CA LEU A 1036 -22.75 6.54 20.35
C LEU A 1036 -23.29 5.77 21.57
N HIS A 1037 -22.41 5.05 22.27
CA HIS A 1037 -22.75 4.25 23.45
C HIS A 1037 -23.19 5.13 24.64
N ASP A 1038 -22.51 6.25 24.91
CA ASP A 1038 -22.87 7.22 25.94
C ASP A 1038 -24.22 7.91 25.67
N ALA A 1039 -24.63 7.97 24.40
CA ALA A 1039 -25.96 8.43 24.00
C ALA A 1039 -27.05 7.36 24.17
N GLY A 1040 -26.69 6.15 24.62
CA GLY A 1040 -27.60 5.05 24.95
C GLY A 1040 -27.84 4.05 23.82
N LEU A 1041 -27.15 4.18 22.67
CA LEU A 1041 -27.22 3.21 21.58
C LEU A 1041 -26.44 1.94 21.95
N ARG A 1042 -26.92 0.78 21.49
CA ARG A 1042 -26.15 -0.47 21.62
C ARG A 1042 -25.20 -0.64 20.45
N LEU A 1043 -24.04 -1.23 20.68
CA LEU A 1043 -23.02 -1.44 19.65
C LEU A 1043 -22.64 -2.91 19.56
N ALA A 1044 -22.48 -3.39 18.33
CA ALA A 1044 -22.13 -4.77 18.04
C ALA A 1044 -21.05 -4.86 16.96
N ILE A 1045 -20.15 -5.83 17.10
CA ILE A 1045 -19.17 -6.15 16.05
C ILE A 1045 -19.73 -7.25 15.16
N ASP A 1046 -19.77 -7.00 13.86
CA ASP A 1046 -20.22 -7.97 12.85
C ASP A 1046 -19.04 -8.66 12.14
N ASN A 1047 -19.28 -9.89 11.66
CA ASN A 1047 -18.31 -10.76 10.98
C ASN A 1047 -16.98 -10.96 11.74
N PHE A 1048 -17.07 -11.17 13.05
CA PHE A 1048 -15.89 -11.44 13.86
C PHE A 1048 -15.27 -12.78 13.46
N GLY A 1049 -13.97 -12.78 13.13
CA GLY A 1049 -13.21 -13.98 12.73
C GLY A 1049 -12.76 -14.01 11.26
N THR A 1050 -13.24 -13.13 10.37
CA THR A 1050 -12.87 -13.14 8.94
C THR A 1050 -11.72 -12.19 8.58
N GLY A 1051 -11.19 -11.44 9.55
CA GLY A 1051 -10.17 -10.40 9.36
C GLY A 1051 -8.99 -10.49 10.34
N HIS A 1052 -8.43 -9.35 10.75
CA HIS A 1052 -7.34 -9.24 11.75
C HIS A 1052 -7.90 -9.38 13.16
N SER A 1053 -8.57 -10.50 13.46
CA SER A 1053 -9.36 -10.67 14.68
C SER A 1053 -8.54 -10.45 15.94
N SER A 1054 -8.67 -9.25 16.51
CA SER A 1054 -7.92 -8.82 17.67
C SER A 1054 -8.83 -8.86 18.89
N LEU A 1055 -8.44 -9.67 19.88
CA LEU A 1055 -9.07 -9.68 21.20
C LEU A 1055 -9.01 -8.30 21.86
N GLU A 1056 -8.05 -7.47 21.45
CA GLU A 1056 -7.96 -6.08 21.88
C GLU A 1056 -9.19 -5.28 21.43
N THR A 1057 -9.75 -5.54 20.24
CA THR A 1057 -10.96 -4.87 19.76
C THR A 1057 -12.14 -5.12 20.69
N LEU A 1058 -12.32 -6.37 21.15
CA LEU A 1058 -13.39 -6.72 22.08
C LEU A 1058 -13.17 -6.14 23.48
N HIS A 1059 -11.92 -5.93 23.90
CA HIS A 1059 -11.59 -5.36 25.21
C HIS A 1059 -11.62 -3.82 25.23
N ARG A 1060 -11.21 -3.18 24.13
CA ARG A 1060 -10.96 -1.73 24.06
C ARG A 1060 -12.22 -0.94 23.73
N PHE A 1061 -13.10 -1.46 22.87
CA PHE A 1061 -14.27 -0.76 22.38
C PHE A 1061 -15.51 -0.99 23.25
N PRO A 1062 -16.40 0.01 23.39
CA PRO A 1062 -17.63 -0.10 24.18
C PRO A 1062 -18.70 -0.87 23.39
N VAL A 1063 -18.55 -2.19 23.27
CA VAL A 1063 -19.48 -3.07 22.54
C VAL A 1063 -20.29 -3.92 23.50
N ASP A 1064 -21.54 -4.21 23.14
CA ASP A 1064 -22.46 -5.06 23.92
C ASP A 1064 -22.43 -6.52 23.45
N SER A 1065 -22.09 -6.73 22.17
CA SER A 1065 -22.18 -8.03 21.52
C SER A 1065 -21.25 -8.14 20.32
N PHE A 1066 -21.00 -9.36 19.87
CA PHE A 1066 -20.39 -9.59 18.57
C PHE A 1066 -20.95 -10.86 17.90
N THR A 1067 -20.88 -10.87 16.58
CA THR A 1067 -21.38 -11.95 15.73
C THR A 1067 -20.23 -12.79 15.18
N ILE A 1068 -20.27 -14.10 15.41
CA ILE A 1068 -19.36 -15.07 14.76
C ILE A 1068 -19.79 -15.24 13.31
N ASP A 1069 -18.86 -15.06 12.38
CA ASP A 1069 -19.15 -15.15 10.95
C ASP A 1069 -19.62 -16.55 10.53
N ARG A 1070 -20.51 -16.58 9.53
CA ARG A 1070 -21.12 -17.80 9.00
C ARG A 1070 -20.11 -18.80 8.44
N SER A 1071 -18.94 -18.36 7.96
CA SER A 1071 -17.90 -19.26 7.43
C SER A 1071 -17.36 -20.20 8.50
N TRP A 1072 -17.35 -19.77 9.76
CA TRP A 1072 -16.92 -20.60 10.90
C TRP A 1072 -18.04 -21.53 11.36
N ILE A 1073 -19.30 -21.09 11.27
CA ILE A 1073 -20.48 -21.88 11.64
C ILE A 1073 -20.77 -22.98 10.61
N HIS A 1074 -20.55 -22.72 9.31
CA HIS A 1074 -20.76 -23.72 8.25
C HIS A 1074 -19.91 -24.97 8.44
N GLY A 1075 -18.73 -24.83 9.05
CA GLY A 1075 -17.82 -25.93 9.36
C GLY A 1075 -18.18 -26.77 10.59
N LEU A 1076 -19.26 -26.46 11.32
CA LEU A 1076 -19.71 -27.23 12.50
C LEU A 1076 -20.64 -28.39 12.09
N GLY A 1077 -20.45 -29.58 12.68
CA GLY A 1077 -21.26 -30.79 12.42
C GLY A 1077 -20.45 -32.06 12.17
N ALA A 1078 -21.06 -33.08 11.54
CA ALA A 1078 -20.49 -34.44 11.38
C ALA A 1078 -19.18 -34.54 10.56
N SER A 1079 -18.79 -33.46 9.89
CA SER A 1079 -17.55 -33.32 9.10
C SER A 1079 -16.64 -32.21 9.62
N ALA A 1080 -16.89 -31.69 10.83
CA ALA A 1080 -16.07 -30.66 11.45
C ALA A 1080 -14.68 -31.21 11.79
N THR A 1081 -13.63 -30.50 11.42
CA THR A 1081 -12.31 -30.69 12.02
C THR A 1081 -12.34 -30.19 13.46
N ASP A 1082 -11.72 -30.92 14.40
CA ASP A 1082 -11.57 -30.52 15.82
C ASP A 1082 -11.14 -29.05 15.98
N ARG A 1083 -10.35 -28.54 15.02
CA ARG A 1083 -9.89 -27.15 14.97
C ARG A 1083 -11.01 -26.11 14.87
N THR A 1084 -12.03 -26.33 14.04
CA THR A 1084 -13.13 -25.36 13.83
C THR A 1084 -14.03 -25.28 15.05
N GLU A 1085 -14.36 -26.43 15.65
CA GLU A 1085 -15.14 -26.47 16.88
C GLU A 1085 -14.37 -25.84 18.05
N ASN A 1086 -13.07 -26.13 18.19
CA ASN A 1086 -12.23 -25.53 19.24
C ASN A 1086 -12.09 -24.01 19.09
N LEU A 1087 -12.05 -23.52 17.85
CA LEU A 1087 -12.01 -22.09 17.54
C LEU A 1087 -13.31 -21.39 17.97
N VAL A 1088 -14.47 -21.94 17.57
CA VAL A 1088 -15.78 -21.42 17.99
C VAL A 1088 -15.93 -21.50 19.52
N ARG A 1089 -15.49 -22.61 20.15
CA ARG A 1089 -15.47 -22.79 21.61
C ARG A 1089 -14.65 -21.70 22.31
N ALA A 1090 -13.45 -21.42 21.80
CA ALA A 1090 -12.60 -20.36 22.35
C ALA A 1090 -13.25 -18.99 22.22
N THR A 1091 -13.82 -18.67 21.06
CA THR A 1091 -14.51 -17.39 20.82
C THR A 1091 -15.72 -17.20 21.74
N VAL A 1092 -16.54 -18.24 21.93
CA VAL A 1092 -17.67 -18.20 22.88
C VAL A 1092 -17.18 -17.99 24.31
N ALA A 1093 -16.12 -18.69 24.72
CA ALA A 1093 -15.54 -18.55 26.06
C ALA A 1093 -14.98 -17.14 26.31
N ILE A 1094 -14.30 -16.55 25.31
CA ILE A 1094 -13.77 -15.19 25.35
C ILE A 1094 -14.90 -14.17 25.51
N GLY A 1095 -15.93 -14.25 24.66
CA GLY A 1095 -17.06 -13.32 24.74
C GLY A 1095 -17.74 -13.39 26.10
N THR A 1096 -17.96 -14.60 26.61
CA THR A 1096 -18.53 -14.83 27.95
C THR A 1096 -17.65 -14.23 29.05
N ALA A 1097 -16.32 -14.40 28.98
CA ALA A 1097 -15.39 -13.85 29.95
C ALA A 1097 -15.33 -12.31 29.95
N LEU A 1098 -15.56 -11.68 28.79
CA LEU A 1098 -15.64 -10.23 28.63
C LEU A 1098 -17.03 -9.65 28.96
N GLY A 1099 -18.02 -10.51 29.28
CA GLY A 1099 -19.40 -10.09 29.53
C GLY A 1099 -20.14 -9.64 28.26
N LEU A 1100 -19.66 -10.04 27.07
CA LEU A 1100 -20.26 -9.72 25.78
C LEU A 1100 -21.24 -10.81 25.34
N ASN A 1101 -22.34 -10.41 24.71
CA ASN A 1101 -23.25 -11.38 24.09
C ASN A 1101 -22.68 -11.91 22.78
N VAL A 1102 -22.49 -13.21 22.68
CA VAL A 1102 -21.97 -13.88 21.47
C VAL A 1102 -23.13 -14.38 20.63
N VAL A 1103 -23.20 -13.94 19.37
CA VAL A 1103 -24.23 -14.33 18.40
C VAL A 1103 -23.60 -15.19 17.31
N ALA A 1104 -24.10 -16.41 17.09
CA ALA A 1104 -23.66 -17.23 15.96
C ALA A 1104 -24.50 -16.97 14.69
N SER A 1105 -23.87 -16.55 13.59
CA SER A 1105 -24.56 -16.29 12.31
C SER A 1105 -24.50 -17.48 11.36
N GLY A 1106 -25.55 -17.68 10.57
CA GLY A 1106 -25.58 -18.71 9.52
C GLY A 1106 -25.87 -20.13 10.01
N ILE A 1107 -26.67 -20.29 11.08
CA ILE A 1107 -27.11 -21.61 11.54
C ILE A 1107 -28.14 -22.16 10.54
N GLU A 1108 -27.82 -23.29 9.90
CA GLU A 1108 -28.65 -23.91 8.85
C GLU A 1108 -29.22 -25.28 9.27
N THR A 1109 -28.60 -25.95 10.23
CA THR A 1109 -28.90 -27.35 10.60
C THR A 1109 -29.14 -27.56 12.10
N ALA A 1110 -29.78 -28.69 12.46
CA ALA A 1110 -29.97 -29.11 13.85
C ALA A 1110 -28.63 -29.38 14.55
N GLU A 1111 -27.70 -29.96 13.81
CA GLU A 1111 -26.41 -30.39 14.28
C GLU A 1111 -25.55 -29.18 14.69
N GLN A 1112 -25.50 -28.14 13.85
CA GLN A 1112 -24.83 -26.88 14.18
C GLN A 1112 -25.42 -26.23 15.43
N LEU A 1113 -26.76 -26.22 15.56
CA LEU A 1113 -27.44 -25.70 16.75
C LEU A 1113 -27.04 -26.48 18.00
N ALA A 1114 -27.05 -27.81 17.94
CA ALA A 1114 -26.71 -28.66 19.08
C ALA A 1114 -25.28 -28.42 19.55
N VAL A 1115 -24.32 -28.32 18.64
CA VAL A 1115 -22.92 -28.00 18.96
C VAL A 1115 -22.84 -26.62 19.62
N LEU A 1116 -23.46 -25.59 19.06
CA LEU A 1116 -23.44 -24.23 19.64
C LEU A 1116 -24.07 -24.17 21.04
N GLN A 1117 -25.12 -24.95 21.30
CA GLN A 1117 -25.72 -25.09 22.63
C GLN A 1117 -24.77 -25.78 23.62
N GLU A 1118 -24.06 -26.83 23.20
CA GLU A 1118 -23.04 -27.51 24.01
C GLU A 1118 -21.84 -26.60 24.32
N LEU A 1119 -21.48 -25.72 23.38
CA LEU A 1119 -20.41 -24.73 23.55
C LEU A 1119 -20.82 -23.55 24.45
N GLY A 1120 -22.10 -23.43 24.82
CA GLY A 1120 -22.61 -22.35 25.66
C GLY A 1120 -22.81 -21.03 24.91
N CYS A 1121 -23.00 -21.06 23.58
CA CYS A 1121 -23.33 -19.87 22.81
C CYS A 1121 -24.74 -19.38 23.19
N ALA A 1122 -24.86 -18.09 23.53
CA ALA A 1122 -26.09 -17.52 24.07
C ALA A 1122 -27.17 -17.30 23.01
N ALA A 1123 -26.80 -16.72 21.87
CA ALA A 1123 -27.74 -16.35 20.82
C ALA A 1123 -27.25 -16.80 19.44
N GLY A 1124 -28.18 -16.93 18.49
CA GLY A 1124 -27.84 -17.24 17.11
C GLY A 1124 -28.94 -16.92 16.12
N GLN A 1125 -28.56 -16.86 14.86
CA GLN A 1125 -29.42 -16.54 13.74
C GLN A 1125 -29.05 -17.38 12.51
N GLY A 1126 -30.04 -17.62 11.63
CA GLY A 1126 -29.83 -18.38 10.41
C GLY A 1126 -31.09 -19.05 9.88
N PHE A 1127 -30.95 -19.68 8.72
CA PHE A 1127 -32.07 -20.30 8.00
C PHE A 1127 -32.70 -21.50 8.72
N TRP A 1128 -31.99 -22.09 9.68
CA TRP A 1128 -32.57 -23.08 10.57
C TRP A 1128 -33.78 -22.56 11.34
N PHE A 1129 -33.76 -21.28 11.73
CA PHE A 1129 -34.85 -20.64 12.45
C PHE A 1129 -35.84 -20.00 11.48
N ALA A 1130 -35.39 -18.99 10.75
CA ALA A 1130 -36.15 -18.32 9.70
C ALA A 1130 -35.19 -17.49 8.80
N PRO A 1131 -35.50 -17.34 7.50
CA PRO A 1131 -34.89 -16.29 6.70
C PRO A 1131 -35.36 -14.91 7.16
N ALA A 1132 -34.78 -13.85 6.60
CA ALA A 1132 -35.32 -12.50 6.77
C ALA A 1132 -36.74 -12.43 6.20
N VAL A 1133 -37.68 -11.85 6.96
CA VAL A 1133 -39.09 -11.77 6.58
C VAL A 1133 -39.63 -10.34 6.66
N PRO A 1134 -40.73 -10.02 5.96
CA PRO A 1134 -41.40 -8.73 6.11
C PRO A 1134 -41.89 -8.48 7.55
N PRO A 1135 -42.07 -7.20 7.96
CA PRO A 1135 -42.30 -6.82 9.34
C PRO A 1135 -43.56 -7.42 10.01
N ASP A 1136 -44.64 -7.59 9.25
CA ASP A 1136 -45.88 -8.25 9.71
C ASP A 1136 -45.63 -9.68 10.18
N ARG A 1137 -44.79 -10.42 9.45
CA ARG A 1137 -44.41 -11.78 9.81
C ARG A 1137 -43.36 -11.80 10.92
N ALA A 1138 -42.41 -10.87 10.92
CA ALA A 1138 -41.37 -10.78 11.94
C ALA A 1138 -41.96 -10.66 13.35
N LEU A 1139 -42.97 -9.80 13.54
CA LEU A 1139 -43.64 -9.61 14.83
C LEU A 1139 -44.22 -10.92 15.41
N SER A 1140 -44.69 -11.84 14.55
CA SER A 1140 -45.23 -13.13 14.99
C SER A 1140 -44.18 -14.06 15.62
N TYR A 1141 -42.90 -13.85 15.31
CA TYR A 1141 -41.78 -14.63 15.84
C TYR A 1141 -41.27 -14.11 17.18
N TYR A 1142 -41.58 -12.87 17.55
CA TYR A 1142 -41.07 -12.27 18.78
C TYR A 1142 -41.54 -13.02 20.05
N GLY A 1143 -40.61 -13.30 20.97
CA GLY A 1143 -40.88 -14.03 22.22
C GLY A 1143 -41.33 -15.49 22.04
N ARG A 1144 -41.31 -16.01 20.81
CA ARG A 1144 -41.68 -17.38 20.44
C ARG A 1144 -40.54 -18.03 19.67
N SER A 1145 -40.61 -19.35 19.52
CA SER A 1145 -39.71 -20.06 18.60
C SER A 1145 -40.21 -19.91 17.16
N PRO A 1146 -39.39 -19.34 16.23
CA PRO A 1146 -39.80 -19.15 14.84
C PRO A 1146 -40.26 -20.45 14.17
N ARG A 1147 -39.64 -21.58 14.52
CA ARG A 1147 -40.00 -22.90 13.98
C ARG A 1147 -41.37 -23.40 14.40
N THR A 1148 -41.79 -23.11 15.64
CA THR A 1148 -43.12 -23.49 16.13
C THR A 1148 -44.21 -22.68 15.43
N VAL A 1149 -43.92 -21.41 15.12
CA VAL A 1149 -44.84 -20.53 14.38
C VAL A 1149 -44.92 -20.94 12.91
N ALA A 1150 -43.78 -21.18 12.24
CA ALA A 1150 -43.75 -21.68 10.86
C ALA A 1150 -44.43 -23.06 10.70
N GLY A 1151 -44.30 -23.94 11.70
CA GLY A 1151 -44.97 -25.25 11.72
C GLY A 1151 -46.48 -25.19 11.97
N MET A 1152 -47.00 -24.11 12.57
CA MET A 1152 -48.44 -23.85 12.74
C MET A 1152 -49.09 -23.28 11.47
N GLU A 1153 -48.32 -22.63 10.58
CA GLU A 1153 -48.81 -22.08 9.30
C GLU A 1153 -48.83 -23.11 8.15
N HIS A 1154 -48.11 -24.23 8.29
CA HIS A 1154 -48.14 -25.37 7.37
C HIS A 1154 -49.17 -26.46 7.73
N ARG A 1155 -49.95 -26.25 8.79
CA ARG A 1155 -51.16 -27.03 9.14
C ARG A 1155 -52.39 -26.19 8.91
#